data_AF-A0A6P3YSY2-F1
#
_entry.id   AF-A0A6P3YSY2-F1
#
_cell.length_a   1.000
_cell.length_b   1.000
_cell.length_c   1.000
_cell.angle_alpha   90.00
_cell.angle_beta   90.00
_cell.angle_gamma   90.00
#
_symmetry.space_group_name_H-M   'P 1'
#
loop_
_entity.id
_entity.type
_entity.pdbx_description
1 polymer ?
#
loop_
_entity_poly.entity_id
_entity_poly.type
_entity_poly.pdbx_seq_one_letter_code
_entity_poly.pdbx_strand_id
1 'polypeptide(L)'
;MNPPSDLPDDQFASFPPIPFSLFVPQDNLNSNPNSDPASTTIPSSIQIPSPSSSQLLSFSVPKKRRRGRPQRSSTSFQIPHFPIGTLNGKSDNFGSSSTSISANSIKHTVENPNSLTQTTVPDISDEIIVINKESTAEALIALTAGFPADSLTDEEIDAGVLSVIGGIEQVNYILIRNHIIAKWRENVSNWVTKEMFVDSIPQQCHTLLDAAYNYLVSHGYINFGVAPAIKDKIPADPGKPSVVVIGAGLAGLAAARQLMRLGFKVTVLEGRKRAGGRVYTKKMEGGNRVFAAADLGGSVLTGTLGNPLGIVARQLGSSLHKVRDKCPLYSLDGKPVDPDMDMKVEIAFNRLLDKASRLRQLMGDVSVDVSLGAALETFRQVYGDAVNAEEMNLFNWHLANLEYANAGLLSKLSLAFWDQDDPYDMGGDHCFLPGGNGRLVQALAENVPILYEKTVNTVRYGSDGVQVIAGSQVFEGDMALCTVPLGVLKSGTIKFIPELPQRKLDGIKRLGFGLLNKVAMLFPYVFWGTDLDTFGHLSDDPSRRGEFFLFYSYATVAGGPLLIALVAGEAAHKFESMPPTDAVTRVIQILKGIYEPQGINVPEPIQTVCTRWGSDPFSLGSYSNVAVGASGDDYDILAENVGDGRLFFAGEATTRRYPATMHGAFLTGLREAANMFHYANARASRIKVNRSPSKNAHSCASLLADLFREPDLEFGSFSVIFGRKSADPKSTAILRVVFDEPRKKSHEGSKLDQQHSNKLLFQQLQSHFNQQQQLHVYTLLSRQQALELREVRGGDEMRLNYLCEKLGVKLVGRKGLGPTADSVIASIKAERGNRKPTSTSLALKSGTSKLKTGTLKRKLIRRAKVVRSSNALTPISNLINGKASEESKTINQSLPDTMDSGQSQSEMSNLKQ
;
A
#
# COMPACT_ATOMS: atom_id res chain seq x y z
N MET A 1 39.09 23.74 -34.21
CA MET A 1 40.06 22.62 -34.23
C MET A 1 39.26 21.35 -34.40
N ASN A 2 39.62 20.49 -35.35
CA ASN A 2 38.93 19.23 -35.58
C ASN A 2 39.69 18.12 -34.81
N PRO A 3 39.00 17.22 -34.08
CA PRO A 3 39.56 15.92 -33.73
C PRO A 3 39.53 14.99 -34.98
N PRO A 4 40.41 13.98 -35.06
CA PRO A 4 40.55 13.11 -36.22
C PRO A 4 39.59 11.90 -36.20
N SER A 5 39.55 11.18 -37.32
CA SER A 5 38.83 9.92 -37.54
C SER A 5 39.73 8.68 -37.40
N ASP A 6 39.09 7.52 -37.54
CA ASP A 6 39.61 6.23 -38.06
C ASP A 6 40.13 5.12 -37.11
N LEU A 7 39.32 4.06 -37.09
CA LEU A 7 39.63 2.62 -36.96
C LEU A 7 39.95 2.01 -35.56
N PRO A 8 39.60 0.73 -35.32
CA PRO A 8 38.39 0.02 -35.78
C PRO A 8 37.72 -0.89 -34.71
N ASP A 9 36.42 -1.17 -34.89
CA ASP A 9 35.73 -2.27 -34.20
C ASP A 9 35.99 -3.61 -34.93
N ASP A 10 36.75 -4.54 -34.34
CA ASP A 10 36.44 -5.99 -34.36
C ASP A 10 37.39 -6.83 -33.48
N GLN A 11 36.88 -7.37 -32.35
CA GLN A 11 37.34 -8.60 -31.67
C GLN A 11 36.66 -8.80 -30.31
N PHE A 12 35.56 -9.55 -30.26
CA PHE A 12 35.20 -10.43 -29.13
C PHE A 12 34.12 -11.44 -29.58
N ALA A 13 34.56 -12.45 -30.34
CA ALA A 13 33.73 -13.56 -30.77
C ALA A 13 34.15 -14.87 -30.07
N SER A 14 33.17 -15.76 -29.88
CA SER A 14 33.31 -17.17 -29.47
C SER A 14 34.07 -17.47 -28.17
N PHE A 15 33.31 -17.61 -27.07
CA PHE A 15 33.48 -18.76 -26.17
C PHE A 15 32.30 -19.71 -26.42
N PRO A 16 32.52 -21.03 -26.60
CA PRO A 16 31.44 -21.98 -26.82
C PRO A 16 30.66 -22.23 -25.52
N PRO A 17 29.33 -22.41 -25.56
CA PRO A 17 28.53 -22.75 -24.39
C PRO A 17 28.88 -24.16 -23.89
N ILE A 18 29.00 -24.32 -22.58
CA ILE A 18 29.25 -25.63 -21.94
C ILE A 18 27.94 -26.44 -21.98
N PRO A 19 27.92 -27.65 -22.59
CA PRO A 19 26.70 -28.45 -22.70
C PRO A 19 26.39 -29.17 -21.38
N PHE A 20 25.30 -28.77 -20.71
CA PHE A 20 24.76 -29.50 -19.56
C PHE A 20 23.84 -30.63 -20.02
N SER A 21 24.32 -31.87 -19.97
CA SER A 21 23.52 -33.07 -20.27
C SER A 21 22.70 -33.52 -19.06
N LEU A 22 21.42 -33.18 -19.01
CA LEU A 22 20.47 -33.72 -18.04
C LEU A 22 19.92 -35.08 -18.52
N PHE A 23 20.24 -36.15 -17.80
CA PHE A 23 19.60 -37.46 -18.01
C PHE A 23 18.18 -37.46 -17.43
N VAL A 24 17.21 -37.85 -18.26
CA VAL A 24 15.82 -38.13 -17.85
C VAL A 24 15.56 -39.63 -18.07
N PRO A 25 15.04 -40.37 -17.07
CA PRO A 25 14.67 -41.78 -17.27
C PRO A 25 13.56 -41.92 -18.32
N GLN A 26 13.66 -42.96 -19.17
CA GLN A 26 12.56 -43.37 -20.04
C GLN A 26 11.66 -44.37 -19.29
N ASP A 27 10.36 -44.09 -19.24
CA ASP A 27 9.36 -45.08 -18.82
C ASP A 27 9.18 -46.13 -19.92
N ASN A 28 9.40 -47.40 -19.57
CA ASN A 28 9.24 -48.52 -20.50
C ASN A 28 7.76 -48.86 -20.73
N LEU A 29 7.30 -48.71 -21.97
CA LEU A 29 6.07 -49.35 -22.43
C LEU A 29 6.33 -50.83 -22.77
N ASN A 30 5.60 -51.74 -22.12
CA ASN A 30 5.44 -53.12 -22.60
C ASN A 30 4.07 -53.69 -22.18
N SER A 31 3.59 -54.72 -22.87
CA SER A 31 2.16 -54.84 -23.19
C SER A 31 1.42 -56.11 -22.70
N ASN A 32 0.11 -55.96 -22.42
CA ASN A 32 -0.97 -56.97 -22.54
C ASN A 32 -0.97 -58.18 -21.56
N PRO A 33 -2.10 -58.92 -21.41
CA PRO A 33 -3.51 -58.47 -21.42
C PRO A 33 -4.44 -59.14 -20.35
N ASN A 34 -5.72 -58.70 -20.33
CA ASN A 34 -6.95 -59.41 -19.91
C ASN A 34 -7.36 -59.63 -18.42
N SER A 35 -8.69 -59.71 -18.26
CA SER A 35 -9.52 -60.31 -17.18
C SER A 35 -9.65 -59.64 -15.80
N ASP A 36 -10.80 -58.96 -15.65
CA ASP A 36 -11.70 -58.91 -14.49
C ASP A 36 -11.96 -60.27 -13.76
N PRO A 37 -12.63 -60.32 -12.57
CA PRO A 37 -12.99 -59.24 -11.65
C PRO A 37 -12.82 -59.57 -10.11
N ALA A 38 -13.26 -58.61 -9.27
CA ALA A 38 -13.97 -58.82 -7.99
C ALA A 38 -13.24 -59.18 -6.66
N SER A 39 -13.32 -58.21 -5.73
CA SER A 39 -13.85 -58.35 -4.35
C SER A 39 -12.98 -58.76 -3.13
N THR A 40 -13.31 -58.10 -2.01
CA THR A 40 -13.24 -58.50 -0.57
C THR A 40 -11.96 -58.32 0.30
N THR A 41 -12.16 -57.57 1.41
CA THR A 41 -11.54 -57.67 2.77
C THR A 41 -10.01 -57.49 3.00
N ILE A 42 -9.61 -56.26 3.37
CA ILE A 42 -9.32 -55.83 4.78
C ILE A 42 -8.90 -56.98 5.74
N PRO A 43 -7.72 -56.95 6.42
CA PRO A 43 -7.55 -56.04 7.58
C PRO A 43 -6.16 -55.49 7.98
N SER A 44 -6.21 -54.29 8.60
CA SER A 44 -5.45 -53.76 9.74
C SER A 44 -3.90 -53.88 9.90
N SER A 45 -3.32 -52.68 10.10
CA SER A 45 -2.34 -52.32 11.14
C SER A 45 -0.92 -52.91 11.18
N ILE A 46 0.07 -52.07 10.84
CA ILE A 46 1.30 -51.88 11.65
C ILE A 46 1.50 -50.36 11.85
N GLN A 47 1.74 -49.93 13.10
CA GLN A 47 2.20 -48.58 13.44
C GLN A 47 3.56 -48.64 14.15
N ILE A 48 4.60 -48.06 13.57
CA ILE A 48 5.78 -47.52 14.29
C ILE A 48 6.33 -46.31 13.51
N PRO A 49 7.23 -45.45 14.05
CA PRO A 49 6.82 -44.09 14.37
C PRO A 49 7.48 -43.00 13.50
N SER A 50 6.91 -41.79 13.54
CA SER A 50 7.44 -40.60 12.86
C SER A 50 8.49 -39.84 13.68
N PRO A 51 9.64 -39.47 13.09
CA PRO A 51 10.45 -38.35 13.53
C PRO A 51 9.77 -37.00 13.22
N SER A 52 10.09 -35.97 14.01
CA SER A 52 9.40 -34.67 13.97
C SER A 52 9.89 -33.72 12.87
N SER A 53 8.95 -33.29 12.03
CA SER A 53 8.83 -31.94 11.43
C SER A 53 10.05 -31.00 11.46
N SER A 54 10.64 -30.77 10.28
CA SER A 54 11.21 -29.46 9.93
C SER A 54 10.20 -28.69 9.07
N GLN A 55 9.76 -27.51 9.52
CA GLN A 55 8.77 -26.72 8.78
C GLN A 55 9.45 -25.96 7.62
N LEU A 56 9.25 -26.44 6.40
CA LEU A 56 9.27 -25.60 5.20
C LEU A 56 7.82 -25.31 4.80
N LEU A 57 7.47 -24.05 4.63
CA LEU A 57 6.13 -23.60 4.26
C LEU A 57 5.84 -23.93 2.80
N SER A 58 5.33 -25.14 2.54
CA SER A 58 4.83 -25.54 1.22
C SER A 58 3.53 -24.80 0.91
N PHE A 59 3.62 -23.58 0.38
CA PHE A 59 2.48 -22.85 -0.14
C PHE A 59 1.80 -23.67 -1.24
N SER A 60 0.55 -24.07 -0.99
CA SER A 60 -0.27 -24.83 -1.94
C SER A 60 -0.64 -23.95 -3.13
N VAL A 61 -0.01 -24.20 -4.27
CA VAL A 61 -0.21 -23.42 -5.50
C VAL A 61 -1.70 -23.31 -5.84
N PRO A 62 -2.28 -22.09 -5.88
CA PRO A 62 -3.66 -21.89 -6.30
C PRO A 62 -3.85 -22.42 -7.73
N LYS A 63 -4.93 -23.18 -7.97
CA LYS A 63 -5.23 -23.69 -9.32
C LYS A 63 -5.47 -22.52 -10.26
N LYS A 64 -4.62 -22.36 -11.29
CA LYS A 64 -4.71 -21.32 -12.33
C LYS A 64 -6.16 -21.10 -12.77
N ARG A 65 -6.69 -19.92 -12.48
CA ARG A 65 -8.03 -19.51 -12.91
C ARG A 65 -7.94 -19.05 -14.36
N ARG A 66 -8.51 -19.82 -15.28
CA ARG A 66 -8.48 -19.53 -16.72
C ARG A 66 -9.05 -18.14 -17.00
N ARG A 67 -8.37 -17.36 -17.85
CA ARG A 67 -9.05 -16.30 -18.61
C ARG A 67 -10.04 -16.98 -19.58
N GLY A 68 -11.23 -16.39 -19.77
CA GLY A 68 -12.12 -16.69 -20.89
C GLY A 68 -12.61 -18.13 -21.14
N ARG A 69 -13.28 -18.81 -20.20
CA ARG A 69 -14.25 -19.89 -20.60
C ARG A 69 -15.40 -20.09 -19.60
N PRO A 70 -16.67 -20.18 -20.04
CA PRO A 70 -17.81 -20.35 -19.14
C PRO A 70 -17.98 -21.80 -18.63
N GLN A 71 -18.56 -21.93 -17.44
CA GLN A 71 -19.33 -23.13 -17.06
C GLN A 71 -20.83 -22.84 -17.20
N ARG A 72 -21.58 -23.82 -17.72
CA ARG A 72 -23.04 -23.86 -17.58
C ARG A 72 -23.38 -24.38 -16.18
N SER A 73 -23.70 -23.48 -15.25
CA SER A 73 -24.34 -23.80 -13.97
C SER A 73 -25.62 -22.97 -13.83
N SER A 74 -26.78 -23.62 -13.92
CA SER A 74 -28.09 -22.97 -13.94
C SER A 74 -28.59 -22.62 -12.54
N THR A 75 -28.15 -21.48 -12.01
CA THR A 75 -28.72 -20.85 -10.79
C THR A 75 -28.92 -19.35 -11.03
N SER A 76 -30.13 -18.96 -11.42
CA SER A 76 -30.50 -17.59 -11.70
C SER A 76 -30.80 -16.80 -10.41
N PHE A 77 -29.82 -16.06 -9.90
CA PHE A 77 -30.05 -15.04 -8.88
C PHE A 77 -30.45 -13.70 -9.52
N GLN A 78 -31.74 -13.39 -9.50
CA GLN A 78 -32.24 -12.05 -9.81
C GLN A 78 -32.32 -11.22 -8.51
N ILE A 79 -31.75 -10.02 -8.53
CA ILE A 79 -31.96 -9.03 -7.47
C ILE A 79 -33.16 -8.15 -7.90
N PRO A 80 -34.22 -8.01 -7.08
CA PRO A 80 -35.43 -7.33 -7.50
C PRO A 80 -35.28 -5.81 -7.47
N HIS A 81 -35.61 -5.14 -8.59
CA HIS A 81 -35.91 -3.71 -8.60
C HIS A 81 -37.36 -3.47 -8.16
N PHE A 82 -37.58 -2.68 -7.12
CA PHE A 82 -38.90 -2.13 -6.78
C PHE A 82 -39.07 -0.73 -7.40
N PRO A 83 -40.12 -0.50 -8.23
CA PRO A 83 -40.45 0.82 -8.74
C PRO A 83 -41.23 1.65 -7.71
N ILE A 84 -41.01 2.97 -7.70
CA ILE A 84 -41.85 3.91 -6.96
C ILE A 84 -43.08 4.24 -7.81
N GLY A 85 -44.27 4.00 -7.27
CA GLY A 85 -45.56 4.34 -7.89
C GLY A 85 -46.54 4.83 -6.83
N THR A 86 -47.26 5.93 -7.11
CA THR A 86 -48.05 6.68 -6.12
C THR A 86 -49.55 6.68 -6.41
N LEU A 87 -50.32 6.94 -5.35
CA LEU A 87 -51.71 7.45 -5.28
C LEU A 87 -52.90 6.47 -5.33
N ASN A 88 -53.90 6.83 -4.50
CA ASN A 88 -55.32 6.44 -4.46
C ASN A 88 -55.68 4.97 -4.10
N GLY A 89 -56.52 4.67 -3.10
CA GLY A 89 -56.98 5.46 -1.94
C GLY A 89 -58.50 5.38 -1.65
N LYS A 90 -58.84 5.05 -0.38
CA LYS A 90 -60.20 4.94 0.23
C LYS A 90 -61.07 3.79 -0.32
N SER A 91 -62.02 3.21 0.43
CA SER A 91 -62.30 3.18 1.89
C SER A 91 -62.99 1.83 2.21
N ASP A 92 -62.96 1.30 3.43
CA ASP A 92 -64.01 1.36 4.48
C ASP A 92 -63.89 0.04 5.30
N ASN A 93 -64.31 -0.14 6.57
CA ASN A 93 -64.63 0.75 7.70
C ASN A 93 -64.66 -0.09 9.01
N PHE A 94 -64.64 0.54 10.20
CA PHE A 94 -64.72 -0.06 11.56
C PHE A 94 -63.60 -1.06 11.99
N GLY A 95 -63.27 -1.24 13.27
CA GLY A 95 -63.67 -0.49 14.47
C GLY A 95 -63.15 -1.08 15.80
N SER A 96 -62.30 -0.31 16.52
CA SER A 96 -62.10 -0.27 17.99
C SER A 96 -61.84 -1.53 18.86
N SER A 97 -60.74 -1.49 19.66
CA SER A 97 -60.62 -1.85 21.11
C SER A 97 -60.86 -3.31 21.59
N SER A 98 -60.32 -3.81 22.72
CA SER A 98 -59.20 -3.43 23.63
C SER A 98 -58.91 -4.57 24.65
N THR A 99 -57.98 -4.34 25.59
CA THR A 99 -57.68 -5.05 26.88
C THR A 99 -58.87 -5.75 27.60
N SER A 100 -58.73 -6.75 28.50
CA SER A 100 -57.63 -7.02 29.48
C SER A 100 -57.71 -8.38 30.24
N ILE A 101 -56.53 -8.94 30.60
CA ILE A 101 -56.09 -9.56 31.91
C ILE A 101 -56.89 -10.73 32.56
N SER A 102 -56.14 -11.78 33.01
CA SER A 102 -56.38 -12.75 34.13
C SER A 102 -56.44 -14.24 33.71
N ALA A 103 -55.94 -15.23 34.49
CA ALA A 103 -54.93 -15.25 35.57
C ALA A 103 -54.45 -16.69 35.90
N ASN A 104 -53.25 -16.80 36.48
CA ASN A 104 -52.73 -17.79 37.46
C ASN A 104 -52.86 -19.33 37.28
N SER A 105 -51.76 -20.03 37.60
CA SER A 105 -51.75 -21.24 38.44
C SER A 105 -50.41 -21.38 39.17
N ILE A 106 -50.44 -21.90 40.41
CA ILE A 106 -49.30 -21.99 41.33
C ILE A 106 -49.17 -23.42 41.87
N LYS A 107 -47.95 -23.93 42.05
CA LYS A 107 -47.63 -24.96 43.06
C LYS A 107 -46.28 -24.68 43.74
N HIS A 108 -46.22 -25.00 45.04
CA HIS A 108 -45.04 -24.84 45.90
C HIS A 108 -44.16 -26.10 45.90
N THR A 109 -42.86 -25.90 46.18
CA THR A 109 -42.07 -26.79 47.03
C THR A 109 -41.11 -25.96 47.92
N VAL A 110 -40.39 -26.60 48.84
CA VAL A 110 -39.87 -25.99 50.09
C VAL A 110 -38.40 -25.56 50.01
N GLU A 111 -38.03 -24.58 50.86
CA GLU A 111 -36.70 -23.99 51.03
C GLU A 111 -35.64 -24.96 51.61
N ASN A 112 -34.36 -24.60 51.45
CA ASN A 112 -33.28 -25.02 52.33
C ASN A 112 -32.21 -23.90 52.40
N PRO A 113 -31.94 -23.27 53.55
CA PRO A 113 -31.13 -22.05 53.64
C PRO A 113 -29.61 -22.29 53.80
N ASN A 114 -28.84 -21.23 53.53
CA ASN A 114 -27.40 -21.08 53.81
C ASN A 114 -26.41 -21.92 52.96
N SER A 115 -26.05 -21.40 51.78
CA SER A 115 -24.63 -21.20 51.48
C SER A 115 -24.41 -19.89 50.73
N LEU A 116 -23.43 -19.09 51.17
CA LEU A 116 -23.07 -17.81 50.54
C LEU A 116 -22.02 -18.07 49.46
N THR A 117 -22.44 -18.43 48.26
CA THR A 117 -21.59 -18.37 47.06
C THR A 117 -21.68 -16.97 46.46
N GLN A 118 -20.54 -16.31 46.30
CA GLN A 118 -20.46 -15.06 45.55
C GLN A 118 -20.76 -15.35 44.08
N THR A 119 -21.84 -14.79 43.54
CA THR A 119 -22.04 -14.71 42.09
C THR A 119 -21.02 -13.75 41.51
N THR A 120 -19.86 -14.29 41.12
CA THR A 120 -19.01 -13.66 40.10
C THR A 120 -19.86 -13.49 38.85
N VAL A 121 -20.17 -12.25 38.51
CA VAL A 121 -20.73 -11.91 37.20
C VAL A 121 -19.72 -12.41 36.15
N PRO A 122 -20.13 -13.19 35.13
CA PRO A 122 -19.21 -13.59 34.06
C PRO A 122 -18.70 -12.33 33.35
N ASP A 123 -17.41 -12.29 33.03
CA ASP A 123 -16.82 -11.10 32.42
C ASP A 123 -17.28 -10.97 30.97
N ILE A 124 -18.10 -9.96 30.68
CA ILE A 124 -18.80 -9.80 29.39
C ILE A 124 -17.85 -9.26 28.30
N SER A 125 -16.54 -9.21 28.60
CA SER A 125 -15.44 -9.12 27.63
C SER A 125 -15.26 -10.40 26.81
N ASP A 126 -15.62 -11.56 27.39
CA ASP A 126 -15.23 -12.88 26.89
C ASP A 126 -16.33 -13.52 26.01
N GLU A 127 -17.23 -12.72 25.45
CA GLU A 127 -18.26 -13.16 24.50
C GLU A 127 -18.00 -12.66 23.07
N ILE A 128 -18.24 -13.53 22.08
CA ILE A 128 -18.21 -13.15 20.66
C ILE A 128 -19.51 -12.42 20.32
N ILE A 129 -19.41 -11.17 19.87
CA ILE A 129 -20.57 -10.33 19.59
C ILE A 129 -21.32 -10.74 18.31
N VAL A 130 -22.63 -10.53 18.29
CA VAL A 130 -23.48 -10.74 17.09
C VAL A 130 -24.07 -9.39 16.66
N ILE A 131 -23.45 -8.76 15.66
CA ILE A 131 -23.85 -7.43 15.16
C ILE A 131 -25.02 -7.54 14.16
N ASN A 132 -24.98 -8.53 13.26
CA ASN A 132 -25.99 -8.75 12.23
C ASN A 132 -26.29 -10.26 12.07
N LYS A 133 -27.14 -10.62 11.09
CA LYS A 133 -27.44 -12.03 10.72
C LYS A 133 -26.75 -12.50 9.43
N GLU A 134 -25.92 -11.66 8.83
CA GLU A 134 -25.31 -11.84 7.51
C GLU A 134 -23.78 -11.65 7.55
N SER A 135 -23.14 -12.02 8.65
CA SER A 135 -21.70 -11.77 8.90
C SER A 135 -20.79 -12.37 7.83
N THR A 136 -21.19 -13.50 7.23
CA THR A 136 -20.53 -14.10 6.05
C THR A 136 -20.53 -13.16 4.83
N ALA A 137 -21.63 -12.42 4.60
CA ALA A 137 -21.71 -11.47 3.49
C ALA A 137 -20.84 -10.23 3.76
N GLU A 138 -20.82 -9.73 5.00
CA GLU A 138 -19.94 -8.62 5.40
C GLU A 138 -18.46 -9.01 5.31
N ALA A 139 -18.10 -10.23 5.69
CA ALA A 139 -16.75 -10.76 5.53
C ALA A 139 -16.33 -10.90 4.05
N LEU A 140 -17.24 -11.32 3.16
CA LEU A 140 -16.99 -11.34 1.71
C LEU A 140 -16.83 -9.92 1.14
N ILE A 141 -17.60 -8.94 1.63
CA ILE A 141 -17.44 -7.53 1.24
C ILE A 141 -16.09 -6.98 1.74
N ALA A 142 -15.68 -7.30 2.97
CA ALA A 142 -14.38 -6.93 3.53
C ALA A 142 -13.21 -7.54 2.76
N LEU A 143 -13.36 -8.78 2.25
CA LEU A 143 -12.40 -9.42 1.35
C LEU A 143 -12.21 -8.61 0.05
N THR A 144 -13.29 -8.07 -0.53
CA THR A 144 -13.20 -7.12 -1.67
C THR A 144 -12.67 -5.71 -1.28
N ALA A 145 -12.33 -5.49 -0.01
CA ALA A 145 -11.62 -4.30 0.46
C ALA A 145 -10.17 -4.59 0.88
N GLY A 146 -9.68 -5.83 0.69
CA GLY A 146 -8.31 -6.24 1.01
C GLY A 146 -8.13 -6.89 2.39
N PHE A 147 -9.22 -7.15 3.13
CA PHE A 147 -9.16 -7.71 4.49
C PHE A 147 -9.53 -9.20 4.50
N PRO A 148 -8.71 -10.10 5.08
CA PRO A 148 -9.08 -11.50 5.22
C PRO A 148 -10.24 -11.65 6.21
N ALA A 149 -11.09 -12.65 5.97
CA ALA A 149 -12.39 -12.79 6.61
C ALA A 149 -12.34 -13.01 8.13
N ASP A 150 -11.28 -13.67 8.61
CA ASP A 150 -11.12 -14.27 9.94
C ASP A 150 -9.84 -13.83 10.67
N SER A 151 -9.05 -12.95 10.05
CA SER A 151 -7.72 -12.56 10.49
C SER A 151 -7.45 -11.06 10.34
N LEU A 152 -6.37 -10.59 10.98
CA LEU A 152 -5.81 -9.26 10.77
C LEU A 152 -4.85 -9.29 9.59
N THR A 153 -4.77 -8.18 8.86
CA THR A 153 -3.68 -7.89 7.93
C THR A 153 -2.41 -7.48 8.68
N ASP A 154 -1.26 -7.60 8.03
CA ASP A 154 0.03 -7.10 8.54
C ASP A 154 -0.04 -5.59 8.87
N GLU A 155 -0.75 -4.83 8.03
CA GLU A 155 -0.95 -3.39 8.16
C GLU A 155 -1.79 -3.02 9.40
N GLU A 156 -2.78 -3.84 9.77
CA GLU A 156 -3.54 -3.69 11.03
C GLU A 156 -2.69 -4.03 12.27
N ILE A 157 -1.84 -5.04 12.16
CA ILE A 157 -0.91 -5.46 13.23
C ILE A 157 0.14 -4.36 13.48
N ASP A 158 0.79 -3.86 12.43
CA ASP A 158 1.80 -2.78 12.53
C ASP A 158 1.19 -1.44 12.97
N ALA A 159 -0.07 -1.16 12.60
CA ALA A 159 -0.81 -0.01 13.12
C ALA A 159 -1.22 -0.15 14.60
N GLY A 160 -1.10 -1.35 15.19
CA GLY A 160 -1.40 -1.61 16.60
C GLY A 160 -2.89 -1.48 16.93
N VAL A 161 -3.78 -1.94 16.04
CA VAL A 161 -5.25 -1.83 16.25
C VAL A 161 -5.76 -2.63 17.45
N LEU A 162 -4.99 -3.62 17.91
CA LEU A 162 -5.18 -4.36 19.16
C LEU A 162 -3.89 -4.34 19.99
N SER A 163 -4.03 -4.49 21.31
CA SER A 163 -2.88 -4.58 22.22
C SER A 163 -2.28 -5.99 22.34
N VAL A 164 -3.08 -7.02 22.01
CA VAL A 164 -2.72 -8.44 21.99
C VAL A 164 -3.35 -9.05 20.73
N ILE A 165 -2.65 -9.98 20.09
CA ILE A 165 -3.10 -10.67 18.87
C ILE A 165 -3.71 -12.02 19.25
N GLY A 166 -4.80 -12.41 18.60
CA GLY A 166 -5.60 -13.60 18.92
C GLY A 166 -6.66 -13.35 20.00
N GLY A 167 -7.42 -14.39 20.32
CA GLY A 167 -8.50 -14.32 21.31
C GLY A 167 -9.75 -13.57 20.81
N ILE A 168 -10.66 -13.29 21.74
CA ILE A 168 -12.02 -12.82 21.45
C ILE A 168 -12.05 -11.33 21.06
N GLU A 169 -11.16 -10.48 21.60
CA GLU A 169 -11.00 -9.09 21.12
C GLU A 169 -10.70 -9.03 19.62
N GLN A 170 -9.87 -9.94 19.09
CA GLN A 170 -9.58 -9.99 17.66
C GLN A 170 -10.81 -10.38 16.83
N VAL A 171 -11.58 -11.37 17.26
CA VAL A 171 -12.82 -11.78 16.57
C VAL A 171 -13.82 -10.63 16.57
N ASN A 172 -14.02 -9.98 17.72
CA ASN A 172 -14.95 -8.85 17.86
C ASN A 172 -14.50 -7.63 17.03
N TYR A 173 -13.21 -7.30 17.01
CA TYR A 173 -12.66 -6.26 16.15
C TYR A 173 -12.87 -6.57 14.66
N ILE A 174 -12.62 -7.81 14.22
CA ILE A 174 -12.82 -8.24 12.83
C ILE A 174 -14.28 -8.12 12.40
N LEU A 175 -15.22 -8.54 13.26
CA LEU A 175 -16.65 -8.39 13.01
C LEU A 175 -17.05 -6.90 12.87
N ILE A 176 -16.58 -6.04 13.78
CA ILE A 176 -16.84 -4.59 13.74
C ILE A 176 -16.25 -3.95 12.48
N ARG A 177 -15.00 -4.26 12.15
CA ARG A 177 -14.31 -3.81 10.93
C ARG A 177 -15.10 -4.19 9.68
N ASN A 178 -15.48 -5.46 9.56
CA ASN A 178 -16.21 -5.99 8.41
C ASN A 178 -17.59 -5.28 8.28
N HIS A 179 -18.29 -5.08 9.39
CA HIS A 179 -19.56 -4.36 9.45
C HIS A 179 -19.44 -2.89 8.98
N ILE A 180 -18.42 -2.17 9.46
CA ILE A 180 -18.16 -0.77 9.04
C ILE A 180 -17.86 -0.69 7.53
N ILE A 181 -17.05 -1.61 7.00
CA ILE A 181 -16.74 -1.67 5.56
C ILE A 181 -18.01 -1.96 4.76
N ALA A 182 -18.81 -2.95 5.17
CA ALA A 182 -20.06 -3.31 4.51
C ALA A 182 -21.04 -2.13 4.47
N LYS A 183 -21.24 -1.46 5.61
CA LYS A 183 -22.12 -0.28 5.73
C LYS A 183 -21.70 0.88 4.81
N TRP A 184 -20.39 1.10 4.61
CA TRP A 184 -19.92 2.08 3.62
C TRP A 184 -20.02 1.59 2.18
N ARG A 185 -19.83 0.29 1.92
CA ARG A 185 -19.94 -0.31 0.59
C ARG A 185 -21.38 -0.31 0.03
N GLU A 186 -22.41 -0.31 0.90
CA GLU A 186 -23.81 -0.05 0.54
C GLU A 186 -23.96 1.25 -0.27
N ASN A 187 -23.46 2.37 0.25
CA ASN A 187 -23.49 3.67 -0.42
C ASN A 187 -22.19 4.45 -0.20
N VAL A 188 -21.21 4.15 -1.06
CA VAL A 188 -19.88 4.78 -1.08
C VAL A 188 -19.89 6.28 -1.41
N SER A 189 -21.03 6.86 -1.78
CA SER A 189 -21.16 8.32 -2.00
C SER A 189 -21.46 9.08 -0.71
N ASN A 190 -21.91 8.37 0.35
CA ASN A 190 -22.14 8.95 1.66
C ASN A 190 -20.87 8.92 2.52
N TRP A 191 -20.83 9.79 3.53
CA TRP A 191 -19.90 9.68 4.64
C TRP A 191 -20.51 8.86 5.77
N VAL A 192 -19.85 7.78 6.18
CA VAL A 192 -20.20 6.98 7.35
C VAL A 192 -19.46 7.52 8.58
N THR A 193 -20.17 7.81 9.68
CA THR A 193 -19.55 8.24 10.95
C THR A 193 -19.48 7.09 11.97
N LYS A 194 -18.72 7.27 13.06
CA LYS A 194 -18.61 6.26 14.13
C LYS A 194 -19.92 6.07 14.89
N GLU A 195 -20.64 7.18 15.07
CA GLU A 195 -21.88 7.28 15.85
C GLU A 195 -22.99 6.40 15.25
N MET A 196 -22.95 6.13 13.94
CA MET A 196 -23.86 5.23 13.24
C MET A 196 -23.82 3.77 13.73
N PHE A 197 -22.82 3.38 14.51
CA PHE A 197 -22.62 2.02 15.02
C PHE A 197 -22.66 1.91 16.56
N VAL A 198 -22.81 3.03 17.27
CA VAL A 198 -22.76 3.06 18.74
C VAL A 198 -23.92 2.26 19.37
N ASP A 199 -25.09 2.27 18.72
CA ASP A 199 -26.28 1.54 19.17
C ASP A 199 -26.30 0.05 18.72
N SER A 200 -25.51 -0.32 17.71
CA SER A 200 -25.43 -1.71 17.20
C SER A 200 -24.25 -2.51 17.74
N ILE A 201 -23.28 -1.86 18.41
CA ILE A 201 -22.10 -2.50 19.00
C ILE A 201 -22.17 -2.40 20.53
N PRO A 202 -22.05 -3.53 21.27
CA PRO A 202 -22.07 -3.53 22.74
C PRO A 202 -21.05 -2.57 23.36
N GLN A 203 -21.42 -1.93 24.47
CA GLN A 203 -20.63 -0.83 25.06
C GLN A 203 -19.21 -1.23 25.44
N GLN A 204 -18.99 -2.48 25.88
CA GLN A 204 -17.66 -3.00 26.18
C GLN A 204 -16.74 -3.10 24.94
N CYS A 205 -17.31 -3.15 23.73
CA CYS A 205 -16.59 -3.17 22.46
C CYS A 205 -16.41 -1.77 21.83
N HIS A 206 -16.80 -0.68 22.50
CA HIS A 206 -16.67 0.68 21.94
C HIS A 206 -15.21 1.10 21.71
N THR A 207 -14.25 0.53 22.45
CA THR A 207 -12.80 0.67 22.18
C THR A 207 -12.38 0.02 20.87
N LEU A 208 -12.94 -1.15 20.53
CA LEU A 208 -12.70 -1.86 19.27
C LEU A 208 -13.36 -1.13 18.08
N LEU A 209 -14.54 -0.55 18.29
CA LEU A 209 -15.17 0.39 17.34
C LEU A 209 -14.30 1.63 17.10
N ASP A 210 -13.75 2.25 18.16
CA ASP A 210 -12.80 3.35 18.00
C ASP A 210 -11.54 2.91 17.23
N ALA A 211 -10.96 1.75 17.53
CA ALA A 211 -9.80 1.24 16.79
C ALA A 211 -10.12 1.02 15.31
N ALA A 212 -11.16 0.24 15.00
CA ALA A 212 -11.55 -0.12 13.65
C ALA A 212 -11.95 1.11 12.80
N TYR A 213 -12.80 1.99 13.34
CA TYR A 213 -13.22 3.19 12.62
C TYR A 213 -12.04 4.14 12.36
N ASN A 214 -11.19 4.40 13.37
CA ASN A 214 -10.03 5.29 13.19
C ASN A 214 -9.00 4.67 12.22
N TYR A 215 -8.77 3.35 12.24
CA TYR A 215 -7.92 2.66 11.27
C TYR A 215 -8.47 2.80 9.85
N LEU A 216 -9.71 2.38 9.61
CA LEU A 216 -10.35 2.37 8.29
C LEU A 216 -10.48 3.76 7.68
N VAL A 217 -10.75 4.78 8.51
CA VAL A 217 -10.74 6.17 8.05
C VAL A 217 -9.32 6.63 7.75
N SER A 218 -8.35 6.51 8.67
CA SER A 218 -7.01 7.11 8.47
C SER A 218 -6.23 6.51 7.30
N HIS A 219 -6.33 5.19 7.09
CA HIS A 219 -5.72 4.48 5.95
C HIS A 219 -6.55 4.59 4.66
N GLY A 220 -7.78 5.11 4.75
CA GLY A 220 -8.59 5.42 3.58
C GLY A 220 -9.29 4.24 2.94
N TYR A 221 -9.56 3.16 3.68
CA TYR A 221 -10.39 2.05 3.21
C TYR A 221 -11.90 2.41 3.13
N ILE A 222 -12.34 3.39 3.94
CA ILE A 222 -13.68 3.98 3.88
C ILE A 222 -13.62 5.50 3.74
N ASN A 223 -14.76 6.11 3.35
CA ASN A 223 -14.93 7.55 3.26
C ASN A 223 -13.90 8.26 2.34
N PHE A 224 -13.45 7.58 1.27
CA PHE A 224 -12.47 8.10 0.31
C PHE A 224 -13.10 8.48 -1.03
N GLY A 225 -12.41 9.31 -1.82
CA GLY A 225 -12.76 9.60 -3.21
C GLY A 225 -13.28 11.03 -3.47
N VAL A 226 -14.39 11.13 -4.20
CA VAL A 226 -14.81 12.35 -4.92
C VAL A 226 -16.30 12.72 -4.79
N ALA A 227 -17.11 11.93 -4.09
CA ALA A 227 -18.51 12.26 -3.84
C ALA A 227 -18.66 13.57 -3.00
N PRO A 228 -19.73 14.36 -3.17
CA PRO A 228 -19.92 15.63 -2.46
C PRO A 228 -19.78 15.50 -0.93
N ALA A 229 -20.53 14.58 -0.31
CA ALA A 229 -20.49 14.35 1.14
C ALA A 229 -19.12 13.89 1.69
N ILE A 230 -18.16 13.55 0.80
CA ILE A 230 -16.76 13.24 1.14
C ILE A 230 -15.86 14.47 0.91
N LYS A 231 -16.11 15.26 -0.14
CA LYS A 231 -15.46 16.57 -0.36
C LYS A 231 -15.75 17.54 0.79
N ASP A 232 -17.00 17.58 1.27
CA ASP A 232 -17.49 18.46 2.34
C ASP A 232 -16.89 18.17 3.73
N LYS A 233 -16.02 17.14 3.84
CA LYS A 233 -15.29 16.76 5.06
C LYS A 233 -13.80 17.12 5.01
N ILE A 234 -13.36 17.79 3.95
CA ILE A 234 -12.03 18.42 3.91
C ILE A 234 -12.10 19.73 4.73
N PRO A 235 -11.28 19.92 5.78
CA PRO A 235 -11.25 21.18 6.53
C PRO A 235 -10.84 22.36 5.65
N ALA A 236 -11.54 23.49 5.78
CA ALA A 236 -11.19 24.72 5.08
C ALA A 236 -9.83 25.28 5.53
N ASP A 237 -9.58 25.29 6.84
CA ASP A 237 -8.32 25.72 7.44
C ASP A 237 -7.48 24.50 7.87
N PRO A 238 -6.29 24.26 7.28
CA PRO A 238 -5.45 23.13 7.63
C PRO A 238 -4.72 23.34 8.97
N GLY A 239 -5.07 22.54 9.98
CA GLY A 239 -4.49 22.57 11.33
C GLY A 239 -3.31 21.59 11.58
N LYS A 240 -2.86 20.85 10.56
CA LYS A 240 -1.69 19.95 10.62
C LYS A 240 -0.48 20.56 9.88
N PRO A 241 0.71 19.95 9.98
CA PRO A 241 1.91 20.36 9.24
C PRO A 241 1.74 20.52 7.72
N SER A 242 2.80 21.03 7.08
CA SER A 242 2.85 21.28 5.64
C SER A 242 3.46 20.10 4.85
N VAL A 243 2.92 19.81 3.67
CA VAL A 243 3.38 18.71 2.81
C VAL A 243 3.53 19.14 1.35
N VAL A 244 4.70 18.86 0.77
CA VAL A 244 4.95 19.02 -0.68
C VAL A 244 4.85 17.65 -1.36
N VAL A 245 3.91 17.49 -2.29
CA VAL A 245 3.74 16.28 -3.11
C VAL A 245 4.38 16.50 -4.47
N ILE A 246 5.22 15.57 -4.94
CA ILE A 246 5.95 15.67 -6.21
C ILE A 246 5.32 14.71 -7.22
N GLY A 247 4.53 15.27 -8.13
CA GLY A 247 3.73 14.58 -9.14
C GLY A 247 2.23 14.63 -8.85
N ALA A 248 1.43 14.98 -9.84
CA ALA A 248 -0.04 14.95 -9.82
C ALA A 248 -0.60 13.71 -10.57
N GLY A 249 0.13 12.59 -10.53
CA GLY A 249 -0.40 11.27 -10.91
C GLY A 249 -1.39 10.71 -9.88
N LEU A 250 -2.00 9.54 -10.13
CA LEU A 250 -3.02 9.00 -9.23
C LEU A 250 -2.54 8.84 -7.77
N ALA A 251 -1.28 8.47 -7.55
CA ALA A 251 -0.67 8.40 -6.22
C ALA A 251 -0.65 9.76 -5.51
N GLY A 252 -0.06 10.77 -6.16
CA GLY A 252 0.02 12.13 -5.60
C GLY A 252 -1.34 12.78 -5.40
N LEU A 253 -2.32 12.52 -6.29
CA LEU A 253 -3.70 13.00 -6.14
C LEU A 253 -4.43 12.30 -4.98
N ALA A 254 -4.33 10.97 -4.87
CA ALA A 254 -4.94 10.22 -3.78
C ALA A 254 -4.36 10.65 -2.41
N ALA A 255 -3.03 10.77 -2.33
CA ALA A 255 -2.34 11.27 -1.16
C ALA A 255 -2.72 12.71 -0.81
N ALA A 256 -2.73 13.63 -1.77
CA ALA A 256 -3.07 15.03 -1.55
C ALA A 256 -4.48 15.18 -0.99
N ARG A 257 -5.49 14.50 -1.57
CA ARG A 257 -6.86 14.50 -1.06
C ARG A 257 -6.94 13.95 0.37
N GLN A 258 -6.24 12.85 0.65
CA GLN A 258 -6.22 12.26 1.99
C GLN A 258 -5.56 13.15 3.03
N LEU A 259 -4.38 13.69 2.72
CA LEU A 259 -3.66 14.63 3.58
C LEU A 259 -4.50 15.89 3.87
N MET A 260 -5.15 16.46 2.84
CA MET A 260 -6.08 17.58 3.03
C MET A 260 -7.25 17.19 3.97
N ARG A 261 -7.89 16.03 3.75
CA ARG A 261 -8.96 15.50 4.62
C ARG A 261 -8.49 15.26 6.07
N LEU A 262 -7.23 14.86 6.26
CA LEU A 262 -6.58 14.70 7.57
C LEU A 262 -6.07 16.04 8.17
N GLY A 263 -6.30 17.17 7.47
CA GLY A 263 -6.05 18.53 7.94
C GLY A 263 -4.67 19.13 7.59
N PHE A 264 -3.89 18.48 6.72
CA PHE A 264 -2.56 18.97 6.30
C PHE A 264 -2.65 20.09 5.26
N LYS A 265 -1.71 21.04 5.34
CA LYS A 265 -1.51 22.05 4.29
C LYS A 265 -0.69 21.43 3.16
N VAL A 266 -1.37 21.00 2.10
CA VAL A 266 -0.75 20.35 0.94
C VAL A 266 -0.38 21.37 -0.16
N THR A 267 0.68 21.11 -0.91
CA THR A 267 0.94 21.69 -2.24
C THR A 267 1.49 20.60 -3.14
N VAL A 268 0.95 20.47 -4.36
CA VAL A 268 1.39 19.48 -5.34
C VAL A 268 2.20 20.18 -6.44
N LEU A 269 3.37 19.66 -6.78
CA LEU A 269 4.21 20.13 -7.88
C LEU A 269 4.14 19.12 -9.03
N GLU A 270 3.72 19.55 -10.22
CA GLU A 270 3.61 18.71 -11.40
C GLU A 270 4.47 19.29 -12.54
N GLY A 271 5.34 18.47 -13.13
CA GLY A 271 6.24 18.92 -14.20
C GLY A 271 5.52 19.18 -15.53
N ARG A 272 4.39 18.51 -15.77
CA ARG A 272 3.54 18.69 -16.95
C ARG A 272 2.57 19.86 -16.78
N LYS A 273 2.00 20.31 -17.89
CA LYS A 273 0.83 21.22 -17.94
C LYS A 273 -0.53 20.54 -17.67
N ARG A 274 -0.54 19.37 -17.03
CA ARG A 274 -1.75 18.58 -16.73
C ARG A 274 -1.52 17.59 -15.59
N ALA A 275 -2.58 17.26 -14.86
CA ALA A 275 -2.59 16.16 -13.90
C ALA A 275 -2.64 14.77 -14.60
N GLY A 276 -2.64 13.71 -13.80
CA GLY A 276 -2.81 12.31 -14.19
C GLY A 276 -1.52 11.57 -14.50
N GLY A 277 -0.47 12.28 -14.94
CA GLY A 277 0.81 11.67 -15.31
C GLY A 277 0.65 10.61 -16.40
N ARG A 278 0.86 9.34 -16.04
CA ARG A 278 0.68 8.15 -16.92
C ARG A 278 -0.78 7.69 -17.08
N VAL A 279 -1.73 8.28 -16.36
CA VAL A 279 -3.16 8.24 -16.74
C VAL A 279 -3.44 9.48 -17.57
N TYR A 280 -3.68 9.28 -18.87
CA TYR A 280 -3.85 10.36 -19.82
C TYR A 280 -4.88 9.99 -20.90
N THR A 281 -6.04 10.64 -20.83
CA THR A 281 -7.01 10.70 -21.92
C THR A 281 -6.76 11.97 -22.73
N LYS A 282 -6.64 11.84 -24.05
CA LYS A 282 -6.70 12.97 -24.98
C LYS A 282 -8.09 13.02 -25.60
N LYS A 283 -8.72 14.21 -25.62
CA LYS A 283 -9.84 14.47 -26.52
C LYS A 283 -9.29 14.52 -27.94
N MET A 284 -9.85 13.68 -28.80
CA MET A 284 -9.58 13.65 -30.24
C MET A 284 -10.80 14.19 -30.96
N GLU A 285 -10.57 15.06 -31.92
CA GLU A 285 -11.61 15.86 -32.57
C GLU A 285 -11.33 15.90 -34.07
N GLY A 286 -12.38 15.64 -34.85
CA GLY A 286 -12.40 15.74 -36.30
C GLY A 286 -13.47 16.74 -36.75
N GLY A 287 -13.35 17.21 -37.99
CA GLY A 287 -14.36 18.08 -38.61
C GLY A 287 -15.77 17.44 -38.59
N ASN A 288 -16.81 18.27 -38.67
CA ASN A 288 -18.20 17.84 -38.67
C ASN A 288 -18.63 17.02 -37.44
N ARG A 289 -18.25 17.48 -36.24
CA ARG A 289 -18.74 17.00 -34.92
C ARG A 289 -18.29 15.59 -34.52
N VAL A 290 -17.26 15.01 -35.15
CA VAL A 290 -16.71 13.73 -34.73
C VAL A 290 -15.75 13.94 -33.54
N PHE A 291 -16.04 13.35 -32.38
CA PHE A 291 -15.20 13.44 -31.18
C PHE A 291 -15.00 12.08 -30.51
N ALA A 292 -13.87 11.90 -29.82
CA ALA A 292 -13.57 10.70 -29.05
C ALA A 292 -12.64 10.97 -27.85
N ALA A 293 -12.85 10.24 -26.76
CA ALA A 293 -11.93 10.18 -25.62
C ALA A 293 -10.92 9.01 -25.79
N ALA A 294 -9.66 9.32 -26.05
CA ALA A 294 -8.60 8.33 -26.28
C ALA A 294 -7.65 8.18 -25.08
N ASP A 295 -7.63 7.02 -24.42
CA ASP A 295 -6.68 6.74 -23.34
C ASP A 295 -5.30 6.34 -23.89
N LEU A 296 -4.39 7.31 -23.93
CA LEU A 296 -3.01 7.15 -24.39
C LEU A 296 -2.12 6.48 -23.33
N GLY A 297 -2.54 6.53 -22.05
CA GLY A 297 -1.88 5.90 -20.91
C GLY A 297 -2.64 4.70 -20.37
N GLY A 298 -2.86 4.64 -19.05
CA GLY A 298 -3.70 3.60 -18.43
C GLY A 298 -5.14 3.58 -18.98
N SER A 299 -5.54 2.45 -19.58
CA SER A 299 -6.86 2.25 -20.23
C SER A 299 -7.84 1.42 -19.40
N VAL A 300 -7.38 0.32 -18.80
CA VAL A 300 -8.26 -0.72 -18.24
C VAL A 300 -8.31 -0.64 -16.72
N LEU A 301 -9.52 -0.66 -16.15
CA LEU A 301 -9.73 -0.96 -14.74
C LEU A 301 -9.78 -2.48 -14.59
N THR A 302 -8.69 -3.07 -14.12
CA THR A 302 -8.60 -4.51 -13.82
C THR A 302 -9.30 -4.83 -12.50
N GLY A 303 -10.26 -5.77 -12.54
CA GLY A 303 -10.93 -6.37 -11.39
C GLY A 303 -11.94 -5.47 -10.69
N THR A 304 -13.19 -5.44 -11.16
CA THR A 304 -14.26 -4.57 -10.63
C THR A 304 -14.67 -4.79 -9.16
N LEU A 305 -14.29 -5.90 -8.52
CA LEU A 305 -14.67 -6.17 -7.11
C LEU A 305 -13.75 -5.43 -6.13
N GLY A 306 -12.45 -5.66 -6.24
CA GLY A 306 -11.45 -5.07 -5.35
C GLY A 306 -11.01 -3.65 -5.71
N ASN A 307 -11.06 -3.28 -6.99
CA ASN A 307 -10.38 -2.08 -7.49
C ASN A 307 -11.06 -0.76 -7.00
N PRO A 308 -10.38 0.08 -6.19
CA PRO A 308 -10.95 1.30 -5.63
C PRO A 308 -11.30 2.37 -6.69
N LEU A 309 -10.76 2.29 -7.90
CA LEU A 309 -11.15 3.19 -8.99
C LEU A 309 -12.55 2.88 -9.52
N GLY A 310 -13.06 1.66 -9.33
CA GLY A 310 -14.46 1.32 -9.57
C GLY A 310 -15.40 2.02 -8.58
N ILE A 311 -14.97 2.21 -7.33
CA ILE A 311 -15.70 3.02 -6.34
C ILE A 311 -15.73 4.50 -6.77
N VAL A 312 -14.60 5.05 -7.21
CA VAL A 312 -14.53 6.44 -7.72
C VAL A 312 -15.40 6.62 -8.96
N ALA A 313 -15.43 5.66 -9.89
CA ALA A 313 -16.35 5.68 -11.04
C ALA A 313 -17.83 5.66 -10.62
N ARG A 314 -18.19 4.83 -9.61
CA ARG A 314 -19.54 4.75 -9.04
C ARG A 314 -19.95 6.06 -8.34
N GLN A 315 -19.04 6.71 -7.61
CA GLN A 315 -19.25 8.04 -7.03
C GLN A 315 -19.48 9.13 -8.09
N LEU A 316 -18.94 8.96 -9.29
CA LEU A 316 -19.15 9.83 -10.46
C LEU A 316 -20.37 9.43 -11.31
N GLY A 317 -21.25 8.56 -10.80
CA GLY A 317 -22.44 8.08 -11.52
C GLY A 317 -22.12 7.38 -12.85
N SER A 318 -20.87 6.93 -13.03
CA SER A 318 -20.38 6.41 -14.31
C SER A 318 -20.46 4.89 -14.33
N SER A 319 -21.31 4.34 -15.18
CA SER A 319 -21.34 2.89 -15.45
C SER A 319 -20.05 2.46 -16.15
N LEU A 320 -19.51 1.30 -15.77
CA LEU A 320 -18.32 0.71 -16.37
C LEU A 320 -18.72 -0.23 -17.52
N HIS A 321 -17.98 -0.18 -18.63
CA HIS A 321 -18.17 -1.11 -19.74
C HIS A 321 -17.25 -2.31 -19.55
N LYS A 322 -17.81 -3.51 -19.32
CA LYS A 322 -17.04 -4.77 -19.32
C LYS A 322 -16.37 -4.95 -20.67
N VAL A 323 -15.05 -5.15 -20.68
CA VAL A 323 -14.33 -5.63 -21.85
C VAL A 323 -14.82 -7.04 -22.18
N ARG A 324 -15.38 -7.21 -23.37
CA ARG A 324 -15.92 -8.47 -23.86
C ARG A 324 -14.82 -9.51 -24.06
N ASP A 325 -15.12 -10.76 -23.73
CA ASP A 325 -14.16 -11.88 -23.80
C ASP A 325 -13.82 -12.32 -25.26
N LYS A 326 -14.47 -11.73 -26.27
CA LYS A 326 -14.27 -12.02 -27.70
C LYS A 326 -13.14 -11.15 -28.28
N CYS A 327 -12.01 -11.78 -28.59
CA CYS A 327 -10.86 -11.18 -29.28
C CYS A 327 -10.49 -12.04 -30.51
N PRO A 328 -11.08 -11.81 -31.70
CA PRO A 328 -10.68 -12.55 -32.90
C PRO A 328 -9.26 -12.17 -33.31
N LEU A 329 -8.51 -13.14 -33.83
CA LEU A 329 -7.18 -12.96 -34.37
C LEU A 329 -7.24 -13.04 -35.90
N TYR A 330 -6.43 -12.21 -36.57
CA TYR A 330 -6.34 -12.16 -38.02
C TYR A 330 -4.94 -12.55 -38.52
N SER A 331 -4.90 -13.39 -39.56
CA SER A 331 -3.70 -13.79 -40.28
C SER A 331 -3.14 -12.64 -41.13
N LEU A 332 -1.94 -12.85 -41.68
CA LEU A 332 -1.20 -11.87 -42.51
C LEU A 332 -1.95 -11.45 -43.79
N ASP A 333 -2.84 -12.31 -44.29
CA ASP A 333 -3.72 -12.07 -45.44
C ASP A 333 -5.14 -11.64 -45.03
N GLY A 334 -5.30 -11.20 -43.76
CA GLY A 334 -6.53 -10.60 -43.24
C GLY A 334 -7.67 -11.56 -42.92
N LYS A 335 -7.49 -12.87 -43.08
CA LYS A 335 -8.51 -13.86 -42.71
C LYS A 335 -8.58 -14.06 -41.19
N PRO A 336 -9.75 -14.43 -40.64
CA PRO A 336 -9.82 -14.91 -39.27
C PRO A 336 -9.01 -16.19 -39.09
N VAL A 337 -8.24 -16.28 -38.01
CA VAL A 337 -7.51 -17.49 -37.59
C VAL A 337 -8.50 -18.61 -37.23
N ASP A 338 -8.14 -19.86 -37.53
CA ASP A 338 -8.95 -21.04 -37.20
C ASP A 338 -9.14 -21.18 -35.67
N PRO A 339 -10.39 -21.26 -35.14
CA PRO A 339 -10.62 -21.29 -33.69
C PRO A 339 -10.12 -22.54 -32.96
N ASP A 340 -10.01 -23.69 -33.63
CA ASP A 340 -9.46 -24.91 -33.02
C ASP A 340 -7.92 -24.86 -33.03
N MET A 341 -7.30 -24.21 -34.02
CA MET A 341 -5.86 -23.87 -33.99
C MET A 341 -5.54 -22.81 -32.92
N ASP A 342 -6.38 -21.78 -32.77
CA ASP A 342 -6.26 -20.76 -31.70
C ASP A 342 -6.25 -21.45 -30.32
N MET A 343 -7.29 -22.25 -30.05
CA MET A 343 -7.41 -23.08 -28.85
C MET A 343 -6.22 -24.04 -28.66
N LYS A 344 -5.70 -24.65 -29.73
CA LYS A 344 -4.55 -25.57 -29.68
C LYS A 344 -3.26 -24.85 -29.23
N VAL A 345 -2.95 -23.70 -29.83
CA VAL A 345 -1.72 -22.96 -29.53
C VAL A 345 -1.84 -22.24 -28.18
N GLU A 346 -3.01 -21.72 -27.81
CA GLU A 346 -3.25 -21.14 -26.47
C GLU A 346 -3.03 -22.19 -25.38
N ILE A 347 -3.52 -23.42 -25.57
CA ILE A 347 -3.28 -24.55 -24.66
C ILE A 347 -1.78 -24.92 -24.62
N ALA A 348 -1.08 -24.91 -25.75
CA ALA A 348 0.37 -25.19 -25.80
C ALA A 348 1.18 -24.12 -25.05
N PHE A 349 0.88 -22.82 -25.28
CA PHE A 349 1.50 -21.69 -24.62
C PHE A 349 1.29 -21.71 -23.10
N ASN A 350 0.05 -21.93 -22.65
CA ASN A 350 -0.26 -22.07 -21.22
C ASN A 350 0.51 -23.24 -20.57
N ARG A 351 0.66 -24.36 -21.28
CA ARG A 351 1.49 -25.51 -20.82
C ARG A 351 2.98 -25.18 -20.75
N LEU A 352 3.51 -24.29 -21.58
CA LEU A 352 4.90 -23.82 -21.45
C LEU A 352 5.07 -22.93 -20.21
N LEU A 353 4.09 -22.09 -19.89
CA LEU A 353 4.09 -21.32 -18.64
C LEU A 353 3.97 -22.24 -17.40
N ASP A 354 3.21 -23.34 -17.48
CA ASP A 354 3.23 -24.38 -16.43
C ASP A 354 4.62 -25.04 -16.28
N LYS A 355 5.29 -25.36 -17.39
CA LYS A 355 6.65 -25.91 -17.37
C LYS A 355 7.68 -24.91 -16.81
N ALA A 356 7.59 -23.63 -17.17
CA ALA A 356 8.43 -22.57 -16.60
C ALA A 356 8.22 -22.41 -15.09
N SER A 357 6.96 -22.46 -14.62
CA SER A 357 6.65 -22.40 -13.18
C SER A 357 7.18 -23.61 -12.40
N ARG A 358 7.22 -24.81 -13.01
CA ARG A 358 7.90 -25.99 -12.44
C ARG A 358 9.43 -25.88 -12.51
N LEU A 359 9.98 -25.30 -13.58
CA LEU A 359 11.42 -25.14 -13.74
C LEU A 359 12.01 -24.25 -12.64
N ARG A 360 11.39 -23.09 -12.34
CA ARG A 360 11.85 -22.25 -11.21
C ARG A 360 11.84 -22.98 -9.86
N GLN A 361 10.83 -23.84 -9.62
CA GLN A 361 10.73 -24.64 -8.39
C GLN A 361 11.87 -25.67 -8.29
N LEU A 362 12.31 -26.24 -9.41
CA LEU A 362 13.45 -27.17 -9.48
C LEU A 362 14.82 -26.45 -9.42
N MET A 363 14.89 -25.20 -9.89
CA MET A 363 16.11 -24.40 -9.89
C MET A 363 16.37 -23.66 -8.56
N GLY A 364 15.34 -23.44 -7.75
CA GLY A 364 15.46 -22.67 -6.50
C GLY A 364 16.01 -21.27 -6.75
N ASP A 365 16.95 -20.84 -5.92
CA ASP A 365 17.56 -19.50 -5.97
C ASP A 365 18.21 -19.18 -7.33
N VAL A 366 18.70 -20.20 -8.06
CA VAL A 366 19.30 -20.03 -9.40
C VAL A 366 18.29 -19.48 -10.42
N SER A 367 16.98 -19.62 -10.17
CA SER A 367 15.95 -19.05 -11.06
C SER A 367 15.87 -17.52 -11.04
N VAL A 368 16.52 -16.85 -10.08
CA VAL A 368 16.55 -15.37 -9.96
C VAL A 368 17.42 -14.74 -11.04
N ASP A 369 18.48 -15.43 -11.47
CA ASP A 369 19.41 -14.99 -12.52
C ASP A 369 18.97 -15.41 -13.95
N VAL A 370 17.84 -16.10 -14.08
CA VAL A 370 17.31 -16.60 -15.36
C VAL A 370 16.10 -15.78 -15.81
N SER A 371 16.02 -15.50 -17.12
CA SER A 371 14.86 -14.81 -17.69
C SER A 371 13.77 -15.79 -18.13
N LEU A 372 12.50 -15.35 -18.04
CA LEU A 372 11.36 -16.11 -18.52
C LEU A 372 11.48 -16.43 -20.03
N GLY A 373 12.03 -15.50 -20.81
CA GLY A 373 12.30 -15.68 -22.23
C GLY A 373 13.29 -16.82 -22.52
N ALA A 374 14.35 -16.95 -21.72
CA ALA A 374 15.31 -18.06 -21.86
C ALA A 374 14.66 -19.43 -21.56
N ALA A 375 13.81 -19.50 -20.54
CA ALA A 375 13.06 -20.72 -20.22
C ALA A 375 12.05 -21.09 -21.32
N LEU A 376 11.27 -20.12 -21.81
CA LEU A 376 10.29 -20.34 -22.87
C LEU A 376 10.94 -20.75 -24.20
N GLU A 377 12.06 -20.14 -24.57
CA GLU A 377 12.80 -20.50 -25.79
C GLU A 377 13.45 -21.88 -25.69
N THR A 378 14.04 -22.23 -24.54
CA THR A 378 14.56 -23.59 -24.29
C THR A 378 13.46 -24.64 -24.47
N PHE A 379 12.25 -24.41 -23.94
CA PHE A 379 11.14 -25.33 -24.16
C PHE A 379 10.65 -25.33 -25.61
N ARG A 380 10.63 -24.18 -26.30
CA ARG A 380 10.25 -24.11 -27.72
C ARG A 380 11.17 -24.95 -28.58
N GLN A 381 12.47 -24.94 -28.31
CA GLN A 381 13.47 -25.75 -29.03
C GLN A 381 13.31 -27.25 -28.74
N VAL A 382 13.08 -27.64 -27.49
CA VAL A 382 12.89 -29.06 -27.08
C VAL A 382 11.58 -29.69 -27.60
N TYR A 383 10.60 -28.89 -28.02
CA TYR A 383 9.31 -29.36 -28.54
C TYR A 383 8.96 -28.78 -29.93
N GLY A 384 9.94 -28.28 -30.67
CA GLY A 384 9.73 -27.44 -31.86
C GLY A 384 9.41 -28.17 -33.16
N ASP A 385 9.81 -29.44 -33.28
CA ASP A 385 9.87 -30.20 -34.55
C ASP A 385 8.51 -30.55 -35.20
N ALA A 386 7.40 -30.02 -34.67
CA ALA A 386 6.03 -30.33 -35.10
C ALA A 386 5.08 -29.11 -35.17
N VAL A 387 5.63 -27.89 -35.27
CA VAL A 387 4.86 -26.63 -35.31
C VAL A 387 4.91 -26.02 -36.72
N ASN A 388 3.76 -25.70 -37.31
CA ASN A 388 3.72 -25.05 -38.62
C ASN A 388 3.92 -23.51 -38.54
N ALA A 389 4.11 -22.85 -39.68
CA ALA A 389 4.40 -21.41 -39.73
C ALA A 389 3.28 -20.52 -39.14
N GLU A 390 2.02 -20.87 -39.36
CA GLU A 390 0.88 -20.09 -38.85
C GLU A 390 0.71 -20.30 -37.33
N GLU A 391 0.89 -21.53 -36.84
CA GLU A 391 0.96 -21.83 -35.41
C GLU A 391 2.12 -21.08 -34.72
N MET A 392 3.26 -20.92 -35.40
CA MET A 392 4.40 -20.16 -34.88
C MET A 392 4.10 -18.65 -34.83
N ASN A 393 3.40 -18.11 -35.83
CA ASN A 393 2.99 -16.70 -35.85
C ASN A 393 1.97 -16.39 -34.74
N LEU A 394 1.06 -17.33 -34.48
CA LEU A 394 0.13 -17.30 -33.35
C LEU A 394 0.85 -17.45 -31.99
N PHE A 395 1.84 -18.34 -31.89
CA PHE A 395 2.69 -18.46 -30.70
C PHE A 395 3.47 -17.16 -30.42
N ASN A 396 3.99 -16.51 -31.46
CA ASN A 396 4.59 -15.17 -31.38
C ASN A 396 3.58 -14.11 -30.90
N TRP A 397 2.32 -14.18 -31.29
CA TRP A 397 1.26 -13.29 -30.78
C TRP A 397 1.01 -13.48 -29.28
N HIS A 398 0.98 -14.72 -28.77
CA HIS A 398 0.88 -14.95 -27.32
C HIS A 398 2.11 -14.44 -26.55
N LEU A 399 3.32 -14.60 -27.10
CA LEU A 399 4.53 -13.98 -26.54
C LEU A 399 4.42 -12.44 -26.51
N ALA A 400 3.94 -11.82 -27.59
CA ALA A 400 3.72 -10.37 -27.67
C ALA A 400 2.68 -9.89 -26.66
N ASN A 401 1.61 -10.66 -26.42
CA ASN A 401 0.59 -10.38 -25.41
C ASN A 401 1.16 -10.44 -23.98
N LEU A 402 2.10 -11.36 -23.72
CA LEU A 402 2.83 -11.44 -22.45
C LEU A 402 3.82 -10.27 -22.27
N GLU A 403 4.50 -9.85 -23.34
CA GLU A 403 5.35 -8.65 -23.36
C GLU A 403 4.54 -7.38 -23.16
N TYR A 404 3.33 -7.30 -23.71
CA TYR A 404 2.35 -6.23 -23.47
C TYR A 404 1.95 -6.18 -21.99
N ALA A 405 1.53 -7.31 -21.41
CA ALA A 405 1.09 -7.37 -20.01
C ALA A 405 2.17 -6.84 -19.04
N ASN A 406 3.42 -7.20 -19.28
CA ASN A 406 4.57 -6.77 -18.46
C ASN A 406 5.20 -5.43 -18.90
N ALA A 407 4.81 -4.88 -20.07
CA ALA A 407 5.57 -3.89 -20.84
C ALA A 407 7.07 -4.24 -20.98
N GLY A 408 7.43 -5.52 -20.93
CA GLY A 408 8.81 -5.98 -20.70
C GLY A 408 9.25 -6.99 -21.75
N LEU A 409 10.52 -6.93 -22.14
CA LEU A 409 11.14 -7.95 -22.97
C LEU A 409 11.23 -9.25 -22.16
N LEU A 410 10.75 -10.39 -22.70
CA LEU A 410 10.80 -11.66 -21.96
C LEU A 410 12.23 -12.07 -21.60
N SER A 411 13.22 -11.66 -22.41
CA SER A 411 14.65 -11.84 -22.18
C SER A 411 15.21 -11.10 -20.96
N LYS A 412 14.47 -10.12 -20.40
CA LYS A 412 14.85 -9.34 -19.21
C LYS A 412 13.94 -9.59 -18.00
N LEU A 413 12.81 -10.26 -18.19
CA LEU A 413 11.79 -10.51 -17.18
C LEU A 413 12.15 -11.73 -16.32
N SER A 414 12.05 -11.64 -14.99
CA SER A 414 12.51 -12.67 -14.03
C SER A 414 11.75 -13.99 -14.16
N LEU A 415 12.44 -15.11 -14.38
CA LEU A 415 11.82 -16.44 -14.33
C LEU A 415 11.23 -16.72 -12.93
N ALA A 416 11.95 -16.33 -11.87
CA ALA A 416 11.53 -16.54 -10.49
C ALA A 416 10.23 -15.77 -10.14
N PHE A 417 10.13 -14.49 -10.53
CA PHE A 417 9.23 -13.53 -9.87
C PHE A 417 8.35 -12.66 -10.80
N TRP A 418 8.25 -12.94 -12.10
CA TRP A 418 7.45 -12.11 -13.02
C TRP A 418 5.94 -12.07 -12.71
N ASP A 419 5.41 -13.15 -12.13
CA ASP A 419 3.99 -13.37 -11.77
C ASP A 419 3.76 -13.26 -10.25
N GLN A 420 4.64 -12.56 -9.52
CA GLN A 420 4.59 -12.50 -8.06
C GLN A 420 3.37 -11.72 -7.49
N ASP A 421 2.67 -10.95 -8.34
CA ASP A 421 1.42 -10.26 -8.02
C ASP A 421 0.13 -10.99 -8.44
N ASP A 422 0.19 -12.08 -9.22
CA ASP A 422 -0.98 -12.92 -9.57
C ASP A 422 -1.84 -13.34 -8.35
N PRO A 423 -1.28 -13.67 -7.16
CA PRO A 423 -2.07 -14.03 -5.97
C PRO A 423 -2.97 -12.90 -5.43
N TYR A 424 -2.78 -11.66 -5.88
CA TYR A 424 -3.50 -10.48 -5.40
C TYR A 424 -4.51 -9.92 -6.41
N ASP A 425 -4.86 -10.64 -7.49
CA ASP A 425 -5.85 -10.16 -8.47
C ASP A 425 -7.15 -9.65 -7.81
N MET A 426 -7.55 -8.44 -8.18
CA MET A 426 -8.69 -7.73 -7.57
C MET A 426 -10.05 -8.37 -7.84
N GLY A 427 -10.14 -9.33 -8.77
CA GLY A 427 -11.34 -10.12 -9.04
C GLY A 427 -12.49 -9.35 -9.72
N GLY A 428 -13.33 -10.10 -10.44
CA GLY A 428 -14.38 -9.54 -11.27
C GLY A 428 -13.87 -9.13 -12.65
N ASP A 429 -14.69 -8.38 -13.38
CA ASP A 429 -14.42 -8.07 -14.78
C ASP A 429 -13.29 -7.05 -14.97
N HIS A 430 -12.70 -7.05 -16.16
CA HIS A 430 -11.87 -5.95 -16.65
C HIS A 430 -12.76 -4.97 -17.40
N CYS A 431 -12.62 -3.66 -17.14
CA CYS A 431 -13.53 -2.66 -17.69
C CYS A 431 -12.83 -1.44 -18.30
N PHE A 432 -13.47 -0.83 -19.29
CA PHE A 432 -13.23 0.54 -19.72
C PHE A 432 -14.17 1.51 -18.98
N LEU A 433 -13.74 2.77 -18.82
CA LEU A 433 -14.58 3.87 -18.33
C LEU A 433 -15.07 4.72 -19.51
N PRO A 434 -16.39 4.81 -19.76
CA PRO A 434 -16.92 5.66 -20.82
C PRO A 434 -16.52 7.14 -20.67
N GLY A 435 -15.95 7.71 -21.71
CA GLY A 435 -15.33 9.04 -21.71
C GLY A 435 -13.88 9.09 -21.21
N GLY A 436 -13.25 7.94 -20.95
CA GLY A 436 -11.82 7.80 -20.63
C GLY A 436 -11.44 8.08 -19.18
N ASN A 437 -10.29 7.53 -18.75
CA ASN A 437 -9.84 7.54 -17.36
C ASN A 437 -9.44 8.92 -16.83
N GLY A 438 -9.26 9.90 -17.72
CA GLY A 438 -9.09 11.32 -17.41
C GLY A 438 -10.25 11.90 -16.60
N ARG A 439 -11.46 11.29 -16.66
CA ARG A 439 -12.59 11.65 -15.78
C ARG A 439 -12.27 11.41 -14.30
N LEU A 440 -11.58 10.30 -13.98
CA LEU A 440 -11.11 10.00 -12.61
C LEU A 440 -10.05 11.02 -12.18
N VAL A 441 -9.09 11.32 -13.06
CA VAL A 441 -8.03 12.31 -12.83
C VAL A 441 -8.62 13.70 -12.55
N GLN A 442 -9.59 14.16 -13.36
CA GLN A 442 -10.25 15.45 -13.20
C GLN A 442 -10.96 15.56 -11.85
N ALA A 443 -11.75 14.54 -11.48
CA ALA A 443 -12.48 14.53 -10.21
C ALA A 443 -11.57 14.43 -8.98
N LEU A 444 -10.41 13.77 -9.10
CA LEU A 444 -9.42 13.69 -8.03
C LEU A 444 -8.60 14.99 -7.89
N ALA A 445 -8.26 15.63 -9.00
CA ALA A 445 -7.55 16.93 -9.02
C ALA A 445 -8.43 18.12 -8.62
N GLU A 446 -9.75 17.98 -8.63
CA GLU A 446 -10.70 19.00 -8.22
C GLU A 446 -10.44 19.51 -6.80
N ASN A 447 -10.22 20.82 -6.68
CA ASN A 447 -9.86 21.58 -5.47
C ASN A 447 -8.53 21.18 -4.82
N VAL A 448 -7.67 20.40 -5.49
CA VAL A 448 -6.30 20.12 -5.02
C VAL A 448 -5.37 21.27 -5.44
N PRO A 449 -4.52 21.81 -4.54
CA PRO A 449 -3.59 22.90 -4.85
C PRO A 449 -2.38 22.38 -5.67
N ILE A 450 -2.57 22.28 -6.99
CA ILE A 450 -1.55 21.80 -7.95
C ILE A 450 -0.89 22.99 -8.66
N LEU A 451 0.44 23.04 -8.60
CA LEU A 451 1.28 23.94 -9.37
C LEU A 451 1.87 23.17 -10.56
N TYR A 452 1.34 23.46 -11.74
CA TYR A 452 1.79 22.88 -13.00
C TYR A 452 3.08 23.52 -13.52
N GLU A 453 3.76 22.80 -14.43
CA GLU A 453 5.03 23.21 -15.05
C GLU A 453 6.13 23.48 -14.01
N LYS A 454 6.14 22.67 -12.93
CA LYS A 454 7.12 22.65 -11.84
C LYS A 454 7.95 21.37 -11.86
N THR A 455 8.86 21.29 -12.83
CA THR A 455 9.89 20.25 -12.90
C THR A 455 10.81 20.35 -11.68
N VAL A 456 10.67 19.42 -10.73
CA VAL A 456 11.56 19.32 -9.57
C VAL A 456 12.92 18.79 -10.01
N ASN A 457 14.00 19.44 -9.55
CA ASN A 457 15.39 19.07 -9.85
C ASN A 457 16.18 18.69 -8.60
N THR A 458 15.74 19.08 -7.40
CA THR A 458 16.40 18.74 -6.14
C THR A 458 15.40 18.62 -5.00
N VAL A 459 15.60 17.63 -4.13
CA VAL A 459 14.84 17.44 -2.89
C VAL A 459 15.83 17.40 -1.73
N ARG A 460 15.79 18.43 -0.88
CA ARG A 460 16.55 18.45 0.38
C ARG A 460 15.65 18.02 1.53
N TYR A 461 16.16 17.22 2.46
CA TYR A 461 15.43 16.77 3.64
C TYR A 461 16.36 16.64 4.87
N GLY A 462 15.82 16.89 6.06
CA GLY A 462 16.60 16.82 7.30
C GLY A 462 15.77 16.98 8.58
N SER A 463 16.46 17.23 9.70
CA SER A 463 15.84 17.41 11.02
C SER A 463 14.74 18.47 11.03
N ASP A 464 14.85 19.48 10.16
CA ASP A 464 14.08 20.72 10.26
C ASP A 464 12.87 20.72 9.31
N GLY A 465 12.91 19.95 8.23
CA GLY A 465 11.86 19.89 7.21
C GLY A 465 12.34 19.34 5.87
N VAL A 466 11.72 19.81 4.80
CA VAL A 466 12.10 19.57 3.41
C VAL A 466 12.16 20.88 2.61
N GLN A 467 13.06 20.94 1.62
CA GLN A 467 13.07 21.98 0.58
C GLN A 467 13.04 21.29 -0.79
N VAL A 468 11.95 21.46 -1.53
CA VAL A 468 11.78 20.92 -2.88
C VAL A 468 12.04 22.04 -3.88
N ILE A 469 13.00 21.84 -4.79
CA ILE A 469 13.49 22.88 -5.71
C ILE A 469 13.08 22.54 -7.13
N ALA A 470 12.35 23.45 -7.79
CA ALA A 470 11.94 23.35 -9.18
C ALA A 470 12.40 24.59 -9.95
N GLY A 471 13.41 24.43 -10.82
CA GLY A 471 14.13 25.56 -11.41
C GLY A 471 14.70 26.50 -10.34
N SER A 472 14.33 27.78 -10.40
CA SER A 472 14.71 28.80 -9.41
C SER A 472 13.79 28.88 -8.17
N GLN A 473 12.70 28.10 -8.11
CA GLN A 473 11.71 28.18 -7.04
C GLN A 473 11.97 27.11 -5.97
N VAL A 474 11.89 27.51 -4.69
CA VAL A 474 12.02 26.63 -3.53
C VAL A 474 10.68 26.54 -2.81
N PHE A 475 10.21 25.31 -2.59
CA PHE A 475 8.98 24.98 -1.88
C PHE A 475 9.36 24.27 -0.57
N GLU A 476 9.13 24.95 0.55
CA GLU A 476 9.43 24.41 1.88
C GLU A 476 8.23 23.65 2.46
N GLY A 477 8.51 22.65 3.29
CA GLY A 477 7.47 21.92 4.01
C GLY A 477 8.00 21.11 5.20
N ASP A 478 7.10 20.54 5.99
CA ASP A 478 7.47 19.61 7.05
C ASP A 478 7.78 18.21 6.51
N MET A 479 7.16 17.82 5.40
CA MET A 479 7.38 16.53 4.74
C MET A 479 7.26 16.66 3.23
N ALA A 480 7.92 15.77 2.50
CA ALA A 480 7.74 15.58 1.06
C ALA A 480 7.20 14.17 0.78
N LEU A 481 6.36 14.06 -0.25
CA LEU A 481 5.96 12.78 -0.85
C LEU A 481 6.41 12.77 -2.32
N CYS A 482 7.33 11.87 -2.64
CA CYS A 482 7.81 11.68 -4.01
C CYS A 482 6.94 10.64 -4.74
N THR A 483 6.29 11.04 -5.83
CA THR A 483 5.50 10.11 -6.69
C THR A 483 5.93 10.12 -8.16
N VAL A 484 7.20 10.41 -8.42
CA VAL A 484 7.76 10.37 -9.77
C VAL A 484 7.92 8.93 -10.26
N PRO A 485 7.77 8.64 -11.57
CA PRO A 485 7.94 7.29 -12.10
C PRO A 485 9.35 6.70 -11.87
N LEU A 486 9.46 5.37 -11.78
CA LEU A 486 10.73 4.68 -11.61
C LEU A 486 11.76 5.02 -12.71
N GLY A 487 11.34 5.25 -13.96
CA GLY A 487 12.22 5.76 -15.02
C GLY A 487 12.89 7.11 -14.68
N VAL A 488 12.19 8.01 -13.99
CA VAL A 488 12.69 9.32 -13.53
C VAL A 488 13.58 9.18 -12.28
N LEU A 489 13.40 8.14 -11.47
CA LEU A 489 14.36 7.80 -10.40
C LEU A 489 15.65 7.19 -10.98
N LYS A 490 15.52 6.28 -11.97
CA LYS A 490 16.64 5.63 -12.68
C LYS A 490 17.54 6.61 -13.45
N SER A 491 16.98 7.71 -13.97
CA SER A 491 17.74 8.72 -14.72
C SER A 491 18.63 9.62 -13.85
N GLY A 492 18.44 9.62 -12.53
CA GLY A 492 19.18 10.50 -11.61
C GLY A 492 18.89 12.00 -11.78
N THR A 493 17.86 12.40 -12.54
CA THR A 493 17.56 13.81 -12.85
C THR A 493 17.04 14.62 -11.66
N ILE A 494 16.70 13.97 -10.55
CA ILE A 494 16.34 14.60 -9.28
C ILE A 494 17.43 14.32 -8.25
N LYS A 495 18.13 15.37 -7.81
CA LYS A 495 19.17 15.24 -6.78
C LYS A 495 18.56 15.21 -5.38
N PHE A 496 18.78 14.14 -4.64
CA PHE A 496 18.42 14.04 -3.22
C PHE A 496 19.58 14.56 -2.35
N ILE A 497 19.28 15.32 -1.30
CA ILE A 497 20.26 15.86 -0.35
C ILE A 497 19.74 15.71 1.11
N PRO A 498 20.32 14.84 1.95
CA PRO A 498 21.38 13.88 1.64
C PRO A 498 20.95 12.86 0.58
N GLU A 499 21.91 12.08 0.09
CA GLU A 499 21.64 11.02 -0.88
C GLU A 499 20.72 9.94 -0.31
N LEU A 500 20.01 9.22 -1.18
CA LEU A 500 19.13 8.12 -0.77
C LEU A 500 19.96 6.93 -0.24
N PRO A 501 19.46 6.16 0.73
CA PRO A 501 20.16 4.98 1.24
C PRO A 501 20.50 3.98 0.12
N GLN A 502 21.71 3.40 0.16
CA GLN A 502 22.23 2.52 -0.89
C GLN A 502 21.23 1.41 -1.29
N ARG A 503 20.59 0.75 -0.31
CA ARG A 503 19.57 -0.29 -0.55
C ARG A 503 18.42 0.20 -1.45
N LYS A 504 18.00 1.47 -1.32
CA LYS A 504 16.97 2.08 -2.19
C LYS A 504 17.53 2.43 -3.58
N LEU A 505 18.77 2.90 -3.68
CA LEU A 505 19.45 3.10 -4.96
C LEU A 505 19.61 1.77 -5.73
N ASP A 506 19.95 0.69 -5.03
CA ASP A 506 20.08 -0.64 -5.61
C ASP A 506 18.71 -1.19 -6.07
N GLY A 507 17.64 -0.98 -5.31
CA GLY A 507 16.28 -1.33 -5.74
C GLY A 507 15.80 -0.52 -6.95
N ILE A 508 16.09 0.80 -6.98
CA ILE A 508 15.87 1.67 -8.15
C ILE A 508 16.66 1.14 -9.36
N LYS A 509 17.87 0.61 -9.15
CA LYS A 509 18.68 0.00 -10.22
C LYS A 509 18.13 -1.34 -10.70
N ARG A 510 17.80 -2.26 -9.77
CA ARG A 510 17.34 -3.64 -10.05
C ARG A 510 15.99 -3.72 -10.77
N LEU A 511 14.95 -3.05 -10.25
CA LEU A 511 13.60 -3.16 -10.80
C LEU A 511 13.58 -2.86 -12.30
N GLY A 512 12.83 -3.63 -13.08
CA GLY A 512 12.60 -3.33 -14.47
C GLY A 512 11.70 -2.11 -14.63
N PHE A 513 11.92 -1.33 -15.70
CA PHE A 513 10.98 -0.30 -16.12
C PHE A 513 10.75 -0.46 -17.62
N GLY A 514 9.53 -0.85 -17.96
CA GLY A 514 9.11 -1.33 -19.27
C GLY A 514 8.68 -0.23 -20.23
N LEU A 515 8.38 -0.63 -21.45
CA LEU A 515 7.89 0.23 -22.51
C LEU A 515 6.72 -0.44 -23.27
N LEU A 516 5.62 0.31 -23.36
CA LEU A 516 4.41 0.00 -24.11
C LEU A 516 3.91 1.31 -24.72
N ASN A 517 3.68 1.31 -26.03
CA ASN A 517 3.19 2.46 -26.77
C ASN A 517 1.89 2.16 -27.52
N LYS A 518 1.25 3.20 -28.07
CA LYS A 518 -0.04 3.15 -28.75
C LYS A 518 -0.08 4.06 -29.98
N VAL A 519 -0.92 3.68 -30.96
CA VAL A 519 -1.38 4.54 -32.06
C VAL A 519 -2.90 4.68 -31.93
N ALA A 520 -3.38 5.84 -31.48
CA ALA A 520 -4.80 6.17 -31.46
C ALA A 520 -5.23 6.84 -32.77
N MET A 521 -6.35 6.42 -33.35
CA MET A 521 -6.84 6.87 -34.67
C MET A 521 -8.34 7.12 -34.62
N LEU A 522 -8.74 8.36 -34.88
CA LEU A 522 -10.14 8.75 -35.03
C LEU A 522 -10.53 8.71 -36.51
N PHE A 523 -11.56 7.95 -36.86
CA PHE A 523 -12.05 7.77 -38.22
C PHE A 523 -13.34 8.55 -38.50
N PRO A 524 -13.82 8.65 -39.76
CA PRO A 524 -15.14 9.22 -40.06
C PRO A 524 -16.32 8.34 -39.62
N TYR A 525 -16.16 7.02 -39.60
CA TYR A 525 -17.19 6.05 -39.20
C TYR A 525 -16.57 4.77 -38.62
N VAL A 526 -17.37 3.98 -37.90
CA VAL A 526 -16.97 2.65 -37.41
C VAL A 526 -17.11 1.65 -38.55
N PHE A 527 -16.00 1.09 -39.03
CA PHE A 527 -15.99 0.04 -40.05
C PHE A 527 -15.73 -1.37 -39.49
N TRP A 528 -15.20 -1.46 -38.26
CA TRP A 528 -14.79 -2.71 -37.60
C TRP A 528 -15.89 -3.36 -36.73
N GLY A 529 -17.13 -2.84 -36.77
CA GLY A 529 -18.25 -3.29 -35.94
C GLY A 529 -18.24 -2.73 -34.50
N THR A 530 -19.28 -3.07 -33.74
CA THR A 530 -19.51 -2.59 -32.35
C THR A 530 -19.75 -3.71 -31.35
N ASP A 531 -19.70 -4.98 -31.78
CA ASP A 531 -19.70 -6.18 -30.95
C ASP A 531 -18.31 -6.55 -30.43
N LEU A 532 -17.26 -6.02 -31.06
CA LEU A 532 -15.85 -6.18 -30.65
C LEU A 532 -15.37 -5.01 -29.80
N ASP A 533 -14.71 -5.35 -28.70
CA ASP A 533 -13.90 -4.41 -27.91
C ASP A 533 -12.39 -4.56 -28.21
N THR A 534 -11.96 -5.74 -28.67
CA THR A 534 -10.56 -6.05 -29.00
C THR A 534 -10.47 -6.99 -30.20
N PHE A 535 -9.36 -6.93 -30.94
CA PHE A 535 -8.97 -7.93 -31.95
C PHE A 535 -7.45 -7.91 -32.16
N GLY A 536 -6.86 -9.03 -32.58
CA GLY A 536 -5.42 -9.18 -32.81
C GLY A 536 -5.04 -9.40 -34.27
N HIS A 537 -3.77 -9.13 -34.60
CA HIS A 537 -3.18 -9.38 -35.92
C HIS A 537 -1.83 -10.09 -35.73
N LEU A 538 -1.59 -11.15 -36.50
CA LEU A 538 -0.37 -11.97 -36.41
C LEU A 538 0.85 -11.30 -37.07
N SER A 539 2.05 -11.83 -36.81
CA SER A 539 3.27 -11.44 -37.54
C SER A 539 4.16 -12.66 -37.79
N ASP A 540 4.76 -12.66 -38.98
CA ASP A 540 5.79 -13.58 -39.47
C ASP A 540 7.22 -13.25 -38.98
N ASP A 541 7.47 -12.02 -38.55
CA ASP A 541 8.76 -11.58 -37.98
C ASP A 541 8.70 -11.61 -36.44
N PRO A 542 9.39 -12.56 -35.77
CA PRO A 542 9.41 -12.64 -34.30
C PRO A 542 9.96 -11.39 -33.61
N SER A 543 10.79 -10.60 -34.28
CA SER A 543 11.35 -9.34 -33.78
C SER A 543 10.38 -8.15 -33.91
N ARG A 544 9.27 -8.35 -34.63
CA ARG A 544 8.16 -7.40 -34.81
C ARG A 544 6.84 -7.91 -34.26
N ARG A 545 6.80 -9.08 -33.59
CA ARG A 545 5.60 -9.69 -32.99
C ARG A 545 4.70 -8.76 -32.17
N GLY A 546 5.27 -7.73 -31.54
CA GLY A 546 4.56 -6.74 -30.75
C GLY A 546 4.18 -5.46 -31.50
N GLU A 547 4.43 -5.35 -32.80
CA GLU A 547 4.14 -4.17 -33.63
C GLU A 547 2.67 -4.21 -34.11
N PHE A 548 1.80 -3.39 -33.51
CA PHE A 548 0.37 -3.29 -33.86
C PHE A 548 -0.42 -4.61 -33.70
N PHE A 549 0.10 -5.53 -32.88
CA PHE A 549 -0.40 -6.90 -32.72
C PHE A 549 -1.81 -7.01 -32.10
N LEU A 550 -2.27 -5.97 -31.39
CA LEU A 550 -3.54 -5.94 -30.67
C LEU A 550 -4.16 -4.55 -30.78
N PHE A 551 -5.45 -4.53 -31.14
CA PHE A 551 -6.28 -3.35 -31.32
C PHE A 551 -7.36 -3.29 -30.25
N TYR A 552 -7.60 -2.09 -29.72
CA TYR A 552 -8.77 -1.78 -28.89
C TYR A 552 -9.79 -0.97 -29.71
N SER A 553 -11.01 -1.50 -29.81
CA SER A 553 -12.19 -0.78 -30.28
C SER A 553 -12.73 0.06 -29.14
N TYR A 554 -12.66 1.38 -29.28
CA TYR A 554 -13.18 2.34 -28.33
C TYR A 554 -14.58 2.86 -28.76
N ALA A 555 -15.17 2.30 -29.81
CA ALA A 555 -16.43 2.75 -30.42
C ALA A 555 -17.63 2.81 -29.43
N THR A 556 -17.67 1.90 -28.46
CA THR A 556 -18.72 1.80 -27.42
C THR A 556 -18.48 2.74 -26.23
N VAL A 557 -17.27 3.29 -26.06
CA VAL A 557 -16.84 3.95 -24.80
C VAL A 557 -16.25 5.34 -24.98
N ALA A 558 -15.71 5.70 -26.14
CA ALA A 558 -15.08 7.00 -26.39
C ALA A 558 -16.07 8.11 -26.77
N GLY A 559 -17.29 7.76 -27.18
CA GLY A 559 -18.26 8.68 -27.80
C GLY A 559 -18.14 8.82 -29.31
N GLY A 560 -17.22 8.09 -29.97
CA GLY A 560 -17.02 8.15 -31.41
C GLY A 560 -16.11 7.04 -31.98
N PRO A 561 -15.93 7.01 -33.31
CA PRO A 561 -15.19 5.98 -34.06
C PRO A 561 -13.67 6.04 -33.81
N LEU A 562 -13.24 5.48 -32.68
CA LEU A 562 -11.84 5.42 -32.27
C LEU A 562 -11.33 3.98 -32.23
N LEU A 563 -10.20 3.73 -32.90
CA LEU A 563 -9.35 2.56 -32.70
C LEU A 563 -8.04 2.96 -32.01
N ILE A 564 -7.46 2.03 -31.25
CA ILE A 564 -6.13 2.17 -30.65
C ILE A 564 -5.33 0.89 -30.91
N ALA A 565 -4.28 0.96 -31.73
CA ALA A 565 -3.32 -0.15 -31.92
C ALA A 565 -2.23 -0.08 -30.85
N LEU A 566 -1.80 -1.24 -30.32
CA LEU A 566 -0.77 -1.36 -29.27
C LEU A 566 0.60 -1.75 -29.84
N VAL A 567 1.67 -1.27 -29.21
CA VAL A 567 3.06 -1.56 -29.59
C VAL A 567 3.87 -2.00 -28.37
N ALA A 568 4.23 -3.28 -28.32
CA ALA A 568 4.84 -3.96 -27.17
C ALA A 568 6.19 -4.63 -27.53
N GLY A 569 6.89 -5.18 -26.52
CA GLY A 569 8.13 -5.92 -26.71
C GLY A 569 9.25 -5.10 -27.37
N GLU A 570 10.09 -5.75 -28.19
CA GLU A 570 11.15 -5.06 -28.93
C GLU A 570 10.62 -3.98 -29.88
N ALA A 571 9.43 -4.21 -30.46
CA ALA A 571 8.80 -3.25 -31.35
C ALA A 571 8.52 -1.92 -30.64
N ALA A 572 8.19 -1.93 -29.35
CA ALA A 572 7.95 -0.71 -28.56
C ALA A 572 9.18 0.20 -28.49
N HIS A 573 10.39 -0.38 -28.46
CA HIS A 573 11.66 0.38 -28.50
C HIS A 573 11.98 0.89 -29.92
N LYS A 574 11.86 0.01 -30.93
CA LYS A 574 12.02 0.39 -32.36
C LYS A 574 11.03 1.48 -32.78
N PHE A 575 9.87 1.55 -32.14
CA PHE A 575 8.79 2.50 -32.40
C PHE A 575 9.03 3.91 -31.85
N GLU A 576 9.88 4.11 -30.83
CA GLU A 576 10.15 5.47 -30.30
C GLU A 576 10.80 6.37 -31.37
N SER A 577 11.68 5.82 -32.21
CA SER A 577 12.34 6.54 -33.32
C SER A 577 11.59 6.49 -34.65
N MET A 578 10.51 5.71 -34.76
CA MET A 578 9.70 5.61 -36.00
C MET A 578 8.97 6.94 -36.29
N PRO A 579 8.88 7.42 -37.54
CA PRO A 579 8.03 8.55 -37.88
C PRO A 579 6.54 8.25 -37.61
N PRO A 580 5.75 9.20 -37.06
CA PRO A 580 4.32 8.99 -36.82
C PRO A 580 3.49 8.73 -38.09
N THR A 581 3.96 9.20 -39.26
CA THR A 581 3.39 8.90 -40.58
C THR A 581 3.46 7.40 -40.86
N ASP A 582 4.65 6.83 -40.77
CA ASP A 582 4.97 5.46 -41.16
C ASP A 582 4.25 4.47 -40.25
N ALA A 583 4.15 4.82 -38.96
CA ALA A 583 3.33 4.12 -37.98
C ALA A 583 1.86 4.04 -38.41
N VAL A 584 1.26 5.17 -38.79
CA VAL A 584 -0.14 5.23 -39.26
C VAL A 584 -0.30 4.47 -40.57
N THR A 585 0.61 4.63 -41.53
CA THR A 585 0.58 3.90 -42.80
C THR A 585 0.59 2.38 -42.60
N ARG A 586 1.47 1.85 -41.72
CA ARG A 586 1.51 0.42 -41.40
C ARG A 586 0.23 -0.07 -40.74
N VAL A 587 -0.34 0.70 -39.81
CA VAL A 587 -1.60 0.34 -39.15
C VAL A 587 -2.78 0.36 -40.14
N ILE A 588 -2.83 1.35 -41.04
CA ILE A 588 -3.84 1.41 -42.11
C ILE A 588 -3.67 0.27 -43.12
N GLN A 589 -2.44 -0.14 -43.44
CA GLN A 589 -2.19 -1.33 -44.27
C GLN A 589 -2.73 -2.62 -43.63
N ILE A 590 -2.51 -2.83 -42.32
CA ILE A 590 -3.09 -3.95 -41.57
C ILE A 590 -4.62 -3.92 -41.61
N LEU A 591 -5.22 -2.76 -41.33
CA LEU A 591 -6.68 -2.60 -41.33
C LEU A 591 -7.27 -2.83 -42.72
N LYS A 592 -6.63 -2.34 -43.79
CA LYS A 592 -7.05 -2.59 -45.18
C LYS A 592 -6.95 -4.06 -45.54
N GLY A 593 -5.85 -4.73 -45.19
CA GLY A 593 -5.68 -6.17 -45.36
C GLY A 593 -6.79 -7.00 -44.69
N ILE A 594 -7.23 -6.61 -43.50
CA ILE A 594 -8.34 -7.28 -42.79
C ILE A 594 -9.70 -7.00 -43.47
N TYR A 595 -10.03 -5.73 -43.73
CA TYR A 595 -11.41 -5.32 -44.01
C TYR A 595 -11.75 -5.14 -45.50
N GLU A 596 -10.82 -4.73 -46.36
CA GLU A 596 -11.11 -4.54 -47.79
C GLU A 596 -11.45 -5.86 -48.53
N PRO A 597 -10.82 -7.02 -48.25
CA PRO A 597 -11.25 -8.32 -48.79
C PRO A 597 -12.67 -8.75 -48.37
N GLN A 598 -13.22 -8.16 -47.30
CA GLN A 598 -14.60 -8.37 -46.86
C GLN A 598 -15.58 -7.38 -47.52
N GLY A 599 -15.12 -6.54 -48.46
CA GLY A 599 -15.91 -5.49 -49.11
C GLY A 599 -16.08 -4.22 -48.24
N ILE A 600 -15.34 -4.09 -47.14
CA ILE A 600 -15.47 -2.98 -46.20
C ILE A 600 -14.39 -1.94 -46.47
N ASN A 601 -14.79 -0.77 -47.01
CA ASN A 601 -13.90 0.35 -47.28
C ASN A 601 -13.34 0.95 -45.98
N VAL A 602 -12.02 0.91 -45.81
CA VAL A 602 -11.29 1.52 -44.69
C VAL A 602 -10.95 2.97 -45.04
N PRO A 603 -11.58 3.97 -44.38
CA PRO A 603 -11.28 5.38 -44.62
C PRO A 603 -9.96 5.78 -43.97
N GLU A 604 -9.33 6.83 -44.49
CA GLU A 604 -8.19 7.47 -43.81
C GLU A 604 -8.62 8.12 -42.48
N PRO A 605 -7.76 8.14 -41.44
CA PRO A 605 -8.09 8.69 -40.14
C PRO A 605 -8.08 10.23 -40.15
N ILE A 606 -9.09 10.85 -39.53
CA ILE A 606 -9.22 12.32 -39.41
C ILE A 606 -8.17 12.89 -38.45
N GLN A 607 -7.83 12.15 -37.39
CA GLN A 607 -6.79 12.53 -36.44
C GLN A 607 -6.09 11.29 -35.89
N THR A 608 -4.76 11.37 -35.76
CA THR A 608 -3.92 10.29 -35.24
C THR A 608 -3.00 10.78 -34.12
N VAL A 609 -2.64 9.88 -33.20
CA VAL A 609 -1.73 10.16 -32.09
C VAL A 609 -0.88 8.93 -31.78
N CYS A 610 0.42 9.01 -32.03
CA CYS A 610 1.40 8.04 -31.53
C CYS A 610 1.89 8.45 -30.14
N THR A 611 2.04 7.50 -29.22
CA THR A 611 2.69 7.75 -27.92
C THR A 611 4.20 7.54 -27.99
N ARG A 612 4.94 8.21 -27.10
CA ARG A 612 6.40 8.14 -26.95
C ARG A 612 6.75 8.10 -25.46
N TRP A 613 6.29 7.07 -24.76
CA TRP A 613 6.43 6.97 -23.31
C TRP A 613 7.90 6.82 -22.86
N GLY A 614 8.75 6.23 -23.70
CA GLY A 614 10.20 6.11 -23.46
C GLY A 614 10.92 7.44 -23.57
N SER A 615 10.55 8.26 -24.54
CA SER A 615 11.12 9.61 -24.74
C SER A 615 10.46 10.71 -23.88
N ASP A 616 9.40 10.41 -23.14
CA ASP A 616 8.71 11.38 -22.27
C ASP A 616 9.56 11.68 -21.01
N PRO A 617 10.08 12.92 -20.83
CA PRO A 617 11.01 13.24 -19.74
C PRO A 617 10.38 13.16 -18.35
N PHE A 618 9.05 13.10 -18.25
CA PHE A 618 8.31 12.94 -17.00
C PHE A 618 7.85 11.50 -16.76
N SER A 619 8.34 10.53 -17.53
CA SER A 619 8.04 9.10 -17.31
C SER A 619 9.21 8.17 -17.65
N LEU A 620 9.87 8.35 -18.80
CA LEU A 620 11.02 7.56 -19.27
C LEU A 620 10.73 6.05 -19.33
N GLY A 621 9.55 5.70 -19.85
CA GLY A 621 8.97 4.36 -19.89
C GLY A 621 7.51 4.34 -19.42
N SER A 622 6.90 3.16 -19.44
CA SER A 622 5.46 2.97 -19.20
C SER A 622 5.13 2.53 -17.77
N TYR A 623 5.69 1.41 -17.28
CA TYR A 623 5.47 0.92 -15.91
C TYR A 623 6.54 -0.10 -15.48
N SER A 624 6.63 -0.37 -14.18
CA SER A 624 7.62 -1.31 -13.64
C SER A 624 7.30 -2.78 -13.97
N ASN A 625 8.33 -3.63 -13.94
CA ASN A 625 8.20 -5.10 -13.93
C ASN A 625 9.36 -5.71 -13.14
N VAL A 626 9.24 -7.00 -12.77
CA VAL A 626 10.31 -7.69 -12.04
C VAL A 626 11.33 -8.23 -13.03
N ALA A 627 12.44 -7.51 -13.17
CA ALA A 627 13.56 -7.91 -14.02
C ALA A 627 14.38 -9.05 -13.39
N VAL A 628 15.18 -9.74 -14.19
CA VAL A 628 16.22 -10.68 -13.72
C VAL A 628 17.09 -10.00 -12.64
N GLY A 629 17.35 -10.71 -11.54
CA GLY A 629 18.07 -10.19 -10.38
C GLY A 629 17.26 -9.27 -9.45
N ALA A 630 16.01 -8.93 -9.77
CA ALA A 630 15.09 -8.17 -8.90
C ALA A 630 14.05 -9.09 -8.25
N SER A 631 13.44 -8.64 -7.14
CA SER A 631 12.35 -9.36 -6.45
C SER A 631 11.18 -8.43 -6.09
N GLY A 632 10.13 -9.01 -5.51
CA GLY A 632 9.03 -8.23 -4.90
C GLY A 632 9.49 -7.30 -3.78
N ASP A 633 10.57 -7.66 -3.07
CA ASP A 633 11.11 -6.89 -1.94
C ASP A 633 11.68 -5.54 -2.40
N ASP A 634 12.06 -5.40 -3.67
CA ASP A 634 12.54 -4.13 -4.23
C ASP A 634 11.41 -3.07 -4.31
N TYR A 635 10.15 -3.48 -4.46
CA TYR A 635 9.00 -2.56 -4.38
C TYR A 635 8.79 -2.04 -2.96
N ASP A 636 8.94 -2.92 -1.97
CA ASP A 636 8.82 -2.59 -0.56
C ASP A 636 9.97 -1.68 -0.12
N ILE A 637 11.20 -1.97 -0.57
CA ILE A 637 12.38 -1.10 -0.46
C ILE A 637 12.14 0.27 -1.10
N LEU A 638 11.44 0.35 -2.24
CA LEU A 638 11.11 1.63 -2.87
C LEU A 638 10.10 2.44 -2.05
N ALA A 639 9.16 1.79 -1.35
CA ALA A 639 8.21 2.45 -0.45
C ALA A 639 8.86 3.06 0.82
N GLU A 640 9.96 2.50 1.32
CA GLU A 640 10.59 2.93 2.59
C GLU A 640 10.78 4.46 2.68
N ASN A 641 10.27 5.10 3.74
CA ASN A 641 10.49 6.52 3.98
C ASN A 641 11.93 6.79 4.47
N VAL A 642 12.42 8.02 4.30
CA VAL A 642 13.77 8.43 4.72
C VAL A 642 13.75 9.72 5.56
N GLY A 643 14.78 9.86 6.40
CA GLY A 643 15.00 11.05 7.24
C GLY A 643 14.09 11.17 8.48
N ASP A 644 13.79 10.07 9.20
CA ASP A 644 12.81 10.03 10.33
C ASP A 644 11.42 10.54 9.92
N GLY A 645 10.89 10.00 8.82
CA GLY A 645 9.61 10.37 8.25
C GLY A 645 9.58 11.82 7.76
N ARG A 646 10.54 12.20 6.89
CA ARG A 646 10.58 13.50 6.23
C ARG A 646 10.35 13.41 4.72
N LEU A 647 10.85 12.36 4.07
CA LEU A 647 10.61 12.08 2.64
C LEU A 647 10.02 10.67 2.47
N PHE A 648 8.85 10.59 1.83
CA PHE A 648 8.06 9.37 1.61
C PHE A 648 7.96 9.08 0.10
N PHE A 649 7.59 7.85 -0.28
CA PHE A 649 7.54 7.40 -1.68
C PHE A 649 6.22 6.66 -2.00
N ALA A 650 5.52 7.10 -3.05
CA ALA A 650 4.32 6.44 -3.57
C ALA A 650 4.34 6.33 -5.11
N GLY A 651 3.41 5.57 -5.69
CA GLY A 651 3.37 5.23 -7.12
C GLY A 651 3.35 3.72 -7.35
N GLU A 652 3.05 3.29 -8.57
CA GLU A 652 2.95 1.86 -8.89
C GLU A 652 4.25 1.08 -8.59
N ALA A 653 5.42 1.67 -8.84
CA ALA A 653 6.71 1.10 -8.46
C ALA A 653 7.02 1.13 -6.94
N THR A 654 6.01 1.29 -6.06
CA THR A 654 6.15 1.26 -4.58
C THR A 654 5.16 0.31 -3.90
N THR A 655 4.59 -0.66 -4.64
CA THR A 655 3.73 -1.70 -4.07
C THR A 655 4.01 -3.05 -4.72
N ARG A 656 4.35 -4.04 -3.88
CA ARG A 656 4.57 -5.42 -4.28
C ARG A 656 3.30 -6.14 -4.71
N ARG A 657 2.15 -5.81 -4.08
CA ARG A 657 0.86 -6.49 -4.32
C ARG A 657 0.16 -6.00 -5.59
N TYR A 658 0.41 -4.76 -6.01
CA TYR A 658 -0.30 -4.12 -7.14
C TYR A 658 0.61 -3.29 -8.07
N PRO A 659 1.81 -3.78 -8.46
CA PRO A 659 2.75 -3.04 -9.31
C PRO A 659 2.14 -2.73 -10.69
N ALA A 660 2.76 -1.84 -11.46
CA ALA A 660 2.31 -1.40 -12.79
C ALA A 660 0.90 -0.78 -12.94
N THR A 661 0.00 -0.94 -11.96
CA THR A 661 -1.43 -0.62 -12.12
C THR A 661 -1.83 0.81 -11.71
N MET A 662 -2.92 1.30 -12.31
CA MET A 662 -3.58 2.54 -11.88
C MET A 662 -4.08 2.45 -10.42
N HIS A 663 -4.55 1.27 -9.99
CA HIS A 663 -5.12 1.09 -8.65
C HIS A 663 -4.03 0.95 -7.58
N GLY A 664 -2.90 0.30 -7.86
CA GLY A 664 -1.73 0.28 -6.97
C GLY A 664 -1.13 1.67 -6.79
N ALA A 665 -1.04 2.46 -7.86
CA ALA A 665 -0.69 3.87 -7.75
C ALA A 665 -1.67 4.65 -6.84
N PHE A 666 -2.98 4.46 -6.98
CA PHE A 666 -3.97 5.10 -6.10
C PHE A 666 -3.82 4.66 -4.63
N LEU A 667 -3.70 3.35 -4.36
CA LEU A 667 -3.58 2.77 -3.02
C LEU A 667 -2.31 3.24 -2.29
N THR A 668 -1.15 3.27 -2.97
CA THR A 668 0.11 3.77 -2.38
C THR A 668 0.00 5.24 -1.97
N GLY A 669 -0.81 6.04 -2.66
CA GLY A 669 -1.12 7.41 -2.22
C GLY A 669 -1.92 7.47 -0.92
N LEU A 670 -2.87 6.56 -0.71
CA LEU A 670 -3.62 6.45 0.56
C LEU A 670 -2.68 5.99 1.70
N ARG A 671 -1.86 4.96 1.45
CA ARG A 671 -0.87 4.42 2.39
C ARG A 671 0.09 5.50 2.88
N GLU A 672 0.70 6.27 1.99
CA GLU A 672 1.63 7.32 2.42
C GLU A 672 0.94 8.47 3.15
N ALA A 673 -0.31 8.80 2.84
CA ALA A 673 -1.06 9.78 3.62
C ALA A 673 -1.28 9.33 5.08
N ALA A 674 -1.56 8.03 5.30
CA ALA A 674 -1.63 7.44 6.63
C ALA A 674 -0.26 7.43 7.34
N ASN A 675 0.79 7.00 6.66
CA ASN A 675 2.17 7.03 7.18
C ASN A 675 2.55 8.45 7.62
N MET A 676 2.35 9.45 6.76
CA MET A 676 2.65 10.86 7.04
C MET A 676 1.81 11.40 8.22
N PHE A 677 0.55 10.98 8.36
CA PHE A 677 -0.28 11.28 9.52
C PHE A 677 0.28 10.67 10.82
N HIS A 678 0.69 9.39 10.80
CA HIS A 678 1.33 8.73 11.94
C HIS A 678 2.63 9.46 12.34
N TYR A 679 3.57 9.67 11.41
CA TYR A 679 4.85 10.32 11.69
C TYR A 679 4.69 11.76 12.18
N ALA A 680 3.73 12.53 11.63
CA ALA A 680 3.42 13.87 12.11
C ALA A 680 2.88 13.86 13.55
N ASN A 681 1.96 12.94 13.87
CA ASN A 681 1.43 12.79 15.22
C ASN A 681 2.51 12.32 16.22
N ALA A 682 3.36 11.37 15.82
CA ALA A 682 4.50 10.90 16.62
C ALA A 682 5.50 12.04 16.91
N ARG A 683 5.89 12.83 15.89
CA ARG A 683 6.74 14.01 16.08
C ARG A 683 6.07 15.07 16.96
N ALA A 684 4.78 15.35 16.80
CA ALA A 684 4.04 16.26 17.67
C ALA A 684 4.02 15.80 19.14
N SER A 685 3.86 14.50 19.40
CA SER A 685 3.93 13.91 20.74
C SER A 685 5.33 13.97 21.34
N ARG A 686 6.39 13.65 20.57
CA ARG A 686 7.80 13.85 20.97
C ARG A 686 8.06 15.31 21.37
N ILE A 687 7.57 16.28 20.58
CA ILE A 687 7.71 17.72 20.86
C ILE A 687 6.93 18.13 22.11
N LYS A 688 5.71 17.61 22.34
CA LYS A 688 4.96 17.85 23.59
C LYS A 688 5.74 17.36 24.81
N VAL A 689 6.24 16.12 24.79
CA VAL A 689 7.07 15.57 25.90
C VAL A 689 8.33 16.41 26.15
N ASN A 690 8.98 16.91 25.09
CA ASN A 690 10.15 17.79 25.22
C ASN A 690 9.82 19.22 25.70
N ARG A 691 8.62 19.74 25.43
CA ARG A 691 8.16 21.08 25.87
C ARG A 691 7.52 21.09 27.26
N SER A 692 6.93 19.96 27.68
CA SER A 692 6.53 19.70 29.06
C SER A 692 7.41 18.59 29.65
N PRO A 693 8.73 18.81 29.81
CA PRO A 693 9.59 17.84 30.48
C PRO A 693 9.12 17.78 31.93
N SER A 694 8.60 16.63 32.36
CA SER A 694 8.31 16.44 33.77
C SER A 694 9.62 16.63 34.54
N LYS A 695 9.55 17.23 35.73
CA LYS A 695 10.74 17.46 36.59
C LYS A 695 11.44 16.15 37.00
N ASN A 696 10.84 15.00 36.64
CA ASN A 696 11.37 13.67 36.86
C ASN A 696 12.27 13.17 35.72
N ALA A 697 12.23 13.71 34.50
CA ALA A 697 12.96 13.13 33.36
C ALA A 697 14.50 13.16 33.54
N HIS A 698 15.08 14.29 33.96
CA HIS A 698 16.49 14.35 34.35
C HIS A 698 16.76 13.63 35.67
N SER A 699 15.83 13.69 36.63
CA SER A 699 15.91 12.99 37.91
C SER A 699 16.08 11.47 37.71
N CYS A 700 15.28 10.84 36.86
CA CYS A 700 15.31 9.41 36.56
C CYS A 700 16.53 8.97 35.70
N ALA A 701 17.31 9.91 35.17
CA ALA A 701 18.56 9.62 34.46
C ALA A 701 19.73 9.45 35.44
N SER A 702 19.93 10.41 36.36
CA SER A 702 20.92 10.24 37.44
C SER A 702 20.53 9.10 38.39
N LEU A 703 19.23 8.95 38.67
CA LEU A 703 18.74 7.95 39.61
C LEU A 703 19.10 6.51 39.24
N LEU A 704 19.08 6.14 37.95
CA LEU A 704 19.47 4.77 37.57
C LEU A 704 20.97 4.54 37.74
N ALA A 705 21.81 5.55 37.42
CA ALA A 705 23.25 5.48 37.67
C ALA A 705 23.56 5.37 39.17
N ASP A 706 22.83 6.11 40.03
CA ASP A 706 22.97 6.02 41.48
C ASP A 706 22.49 4.68 42.04
N LEU A 707 21.40 4.10 41.53
CA LEU A 707 20.94 2.77 41.94
C LEU A 707 21.95 1.67 41.61
N PHE A 708 22.63 1.76 40.46
CA PHE A 708 23.70 0.83 40.06
C PHE A 708 25.09 1.14 40.65
N ARG A 709 25.19 2.03 41.66
CA ARG A 709 26.37 2.08 42.56
C ARG A 709 26.36 0.94 43.58
N GLU A 710 25.17 0.45 43.94
CA GLU A 710 24.96 -0.67 44.85
C GLU A 710 24.00 -1.68 44.18
N PRO A 711 24.46 -2.53 43.25
CA PRO A 711 23.63 -3.56 42.67
C PRO A 711 23.25 -4.65 43.70
N ASP A 712 22.11 -5.31 43.49
CA ASP A 712 21.65 -6.42 44.34
C ASP A 712 22.27 -7.77 43.93
N LEU A 713 22.79 -7.89 42.70
CA LEU A 713 23.70 -8.94 42.23
C LEU A 713 24.71 -8.33 41.24
N GLU A 714 25.94 -8.85 41.23
CA GLU A 714 26.96 -8.49 40.24
C GLU A 714 27.80 -9.73 39.88
N PHE A 715 28.06 -9.93 38.59
CA PHE A 715 28.83 -11.07 38.06
C PHE A 715 29.40 -10.75 36.67
N GLY A 716 30.73 -10.68 36.55
CA GLY A 716 31.37 -10.25 35.31
C GLY A 716 30.92 -8.83 34.92
N SER A 717 30.59 -8.64 33.65
CA SER A 717 30.08 -7.40 33.05
C SER A 717 28.62 -7.07 33.44
N PHE A 718 27.96 -7.89 34.27
CA PHE A 718 26.53 -7.81 34.56
C PHE A 718 26.24 -7.34 35.99
N SER A 719 25.39 -6.33 36.13
CA SER A 719 24.86 -5.84 37.41
C SER A 719 23.32 -5.87 37.40
N VAL A 720 22.68 -6.29 38.49
CA VAL A 720 21.21 -6.41 38.61
C VAL A 720 20.69 -5.58 39.79
N ILE A 721 19.53 -4.94 39.64
CA ILE A 721 18.72 -4.41 40.75
C ILE A 721 17.29 -4.96 40.70
N PHE A 722 16.72 -5.29 41.86
CA PHE A 722 15.40 -5.92 41.97
C PHE A 722 14.30 -4.95 42.39
N GLY A 723 13.15 -4.98 41.72
CA GLY A 723 12.05 -4.02 41.89
C GLY A 723 11.39 -3.97 43.28
N ARG A 724 11.49 -5.07 44.04
CA ARG A 724 10.96 -5.24 45.41
C ARG A 724 11.80 -6.22 46.22
N LYS A 725 11.76 -6.09 47.55
CA LYS A 725 12.35 -7.07 48.50
C LYS A 725 11.60 -8.40 48.64
N SER A 726 10.38 -8.53 48.14
CA SER A 726 9.62 -9.80 48.15
C SER A 726 10.33 -10.87 47.31
N ALA A 727 10.44 -12.09 47.84
CA ALA A 727 11.10 -13.23 47.17
C ALA A 727 10.30 -13.86 46.01
N ASP A 728 9.41 -13.09 45.37
CA ASP A 728 8.62 -13.52 44.21
C ASP A 728 9.53 -13.77 42.99
N PRO A 729 9.58 -15.00 42.44
CA PRO A 729 10.36 -15.32 41.24
C PRO A 729 9.99 -14.49 40.00
N LYS A 730 8.73 -14.04 39.91
CA LYS A 730 8.21 -13.25 38.77
C LYS A 730 8.48 -11.75 38.89
N SER A 731 8.91 -11.26 40.06
CA SER A 731 9.15 -9.83 40.29
C SER A 731 10.20 -9.25 39.33
N THR A 732 9.93 -8.06 38.77
CA THR A 732 10.79 -7.46 37.74
C THR A 732 12.14 -7.01 38.30
N ALA A 733 13.20 -7.33 37.58
CA ALA A 733 14.57 -6.89 37.78
C ALA A 733 15.02 -6.00 36.60
N ILE A 734 15.94 -5.07 36.86
CA ILE A 734 16.63 -4.31 35.82
C ILE A 734 18.07 -4.83 35.76
N LEU A 735 18.46 -5.32 34.59
CA LEU A 735 19.83 -5.70 34.28
C LEU A 735 20.56 -4.50 33.65
N ARG A 736 21.83 -4.29 34.04
CA ARG A 736 22.83 -3.50 33.33
C ARG A 736 23.92 -4.44 32.81
N VAL A 737 24.37 -4.21 31.58
CA VAL A 737 25.62 -4.76 31.04
C VAL A 737 26.58 -3.59 30.81
N VAL A 738 27.83 -3.75 31.25
CA VAL A 738 28.91 -2.76 31.08
C VAL A 738 29.94 -3.34 30.12
N PHE A 739 30.15 -2.69 28.97
CA PHE A 739 31.24 -3.07 28.06
C PHE A 739 32.48 -2.20 28.34
N ASP A 740 33.49 -2.82 28.99
CA ASP A 740 34.83 -2.26 29.20
C ASP A 740 35.81 -2.72 28.12
N GLU A 741 36.89 -1.95 27.89
CA GLU A 741 37.98 -2.38 27.00
C GLU A 741 38.71 -3.62 27.55
N PRO A 742 39.08 -4.59 26.68
CA PRO A 742 39.94 -5.69 27.07
C PRO A 742 41.36 -5.17 27.36
N ARG A 743 41.73 -5.08 28.65
CA ARG A 743 43.10 -4.77 29.07
C ARG A 743 44.09 -5.72 28.42
N LYS A 744 44.97 -5.19 27.56
CA LYS A 744 46.00 -5.95 26.81
C LYS A 744 46.79 -6.87 27.76
N LYS A 745 46.64 -8.18 27.58
CA LYS A 745 47.66 -9.16 27.99
C LYS A 745 48.51 -9.52 26.77
N SER A 746 49.79 -9.76 27.02
CA SER A 746 50.85 -9.87 26.02
C SER A 746 51.20 -11.33 25.73
N HIS A 747 51.16 -11.72 24.44
CA HIS A 747 51.52 -13.06 23.92
C HIS A 747 50.64 -14.22 24.47
N GLU A 748 50.56 -15.39 23.84
CA GLU A 748 51.23 -15.93 22.65
C GLU A 748 50.19 -16.71 21.79
N GLY A 749 50.45 -16.99 20.51
CA GLY A 749 49.38 -17.30 19.54
C GLY A 749 49.28 -18.74 19.02
N SER A 750 48.11 -19.11 18.49
CA SER A 750 47.94 -20.31 17.64
C SER A 750 46.76 -20.21 16.64
N LYS A 751 47.10 -20.24 15.34
CA LYS A 751 46.32 -20.66 14.15
C LYS A 751 44.91 -20.07 13.87
N LEU A 752 44.49 -20.25 12.62
CA LEU A 752 43.19 -19.84 12.08
C LEU A 752 42.16 -20.97 12.23
N ASP A 753 40.90 -20.59 12.29
CA ASP A 753 39.83 -21.27 11.55
C ASP A 753 38.86 -20.24 10.96
N GLN A 754 38.21 -20.56 9.84
CA GLN A 754 37.32 -19.64 9.11
C GLN A 754 35.84 -20.02 9.31
N GLN A 755 35.07 -19.16 9.98
CA GLN A 755 33.61 -19.13 9.87
C GLN A 755 33.09 -17.69 9.81
N HIS A 756 32.02 -17.47 9.06
CA HIS A 756 31.43 -16.14 8.86
C HIS A 756 30.73 -15.63 10.13
N SER A 757 31.02 -14.39 10.52
CA SER A 757 30.30 -13.68 11.60
C SER A 757 30.49 -12.16 11.46
N ASN A 758 29.65 -11.38 12.14
CA ASN A 758 29.43 -9.93 11.98
C ASN A 758 30.59 -9.02 12.49
N LYS A 759 31.83 -9.49 12.38
CA LYS A 759 33.05 -8.87 12.95
C LYS A 759 33.34 -7.48 12.36
N LEU A 760 33.02 -7.27 11.07
CA LEU A 760 33.23 -5.99 10.39
C LEU A 760 32.29 -4.90 10.90
N LEU A 761 31.01 -5.25 11.14
CA LEU A 761 29.99 -4.34 11.69
C LEU A 761 30.39 -3.89 13.11
N PHE A 762 30.87 -4.82 13.94
CA PHE A 762 31.40 -4.49 15.26
C PHE A 762 32.64 -3.58 15.20
N GLN A 763 33.60 -3.85 14.30
CA GLN A 763 34.78 -2.97 14.14
C GLN A 763 34.42 -1.56 13.64
N GLN A 764 33.43 -1.43 12.74
CA GLN A 764 32.95 -0.12 12.27
C GLN A 764 32.21 0.67 13.37
N LEU A 765 31.42 0.00 14.21
CA LEU A 765 30.82 0.62 15.39
C LEU A 765 31.89 1.02 16.42
N GLN A 766 32.92 0.19 16.61
CA GLN A 766 33.98 0.41 17.60
C GLN A 766 34.93 1.57 17.24
N SER A 767 35.19 1.82 15.96
CA SER A 767 36.03 2.97 15.56
C SER A 767 35.34 4.32 15.76
N HIS A 768 34.00 4.37 15.59
CA HIS A 768 33.22 5.60 15.54
C HIS A 768 32.86 6.18 16.93
N PHE A 769 33.14 5.45 18.02
CA PHE A 769 32.75 5.77 19.40
C PHE A 769 33.91 6.07 20.36
N ASN A 770 35.14 6.24 19.86
CA ASN A 770 36.37 6.40 20.65
C ASN A 770 36.52 7.78 21.37
N GLN A 771 35.46 8.29 21.99
CA GLN A 771 35.48 9.46 22.89
C GLN A 771 34.91 9.11 24.28
N GLN A 772 35.64 8.26 25.01
CA GLN A 772 35.68 8.15 26.48
C GLN A 772 34.34 8.10 27.24
N GLN A 773 33.47 7.10 27.00
CA GLN A 773 32.48 6.64 28.01
C GLN A 773 32.35 5.11 27.99
N GLN A 774 32.16 4.51 29.18
CA GLN A 774 31.78 3.09 29.30
C GLN A 774 30.38 2.88 28.73
N LEU A 775 30.21 1.88 27.85
CA LEU A 775 28.92 1.63 27.22
C LEU A 775 28.01 0.84 28.17
N HIS A 776 26.99 1.51 28.71
CA HIS A 776 25.96 0.91 29.56
C HIS A 776 24.68 0.62 28.74
N VAL A 777 24.38 -0.67 28.57
CA VAL A 777 23.08 -1.14 28.05
C VAL A 777 22.30 -1.86 29.15
N TYR A 778 20.98 -1.96 28.97
CA TYR A 778 20.05 -2.42 29.99
C TYR A 778 18.96 -3.31 29.39
N THR A 779 18.30 -4.12 30.21
CA THR A 779 17.03 -4.76 29.86
C THR A 779 16.22 -5.11 31.13
N LEU A 780 14.99 -5.59 30.95
CA LEU A 780 14.12 -6.04 32.02
C LEU A 780 14.05 -7.58 32.03
N LEU A 781 14.10 -8.17 33.22
CA LEU A 781 14.03 -9.62 33.46
C LEU A 781 13.09 -9.93 34.64
N SER A 782 12.71 -11.18 34.82
CA SER A 782 12.21 -11.65 36.13
C SER A 782 13.36 -11.90 37.10
N ARG A 783 13.05 -11.89 38.40
CA ARG A 783 13.98 -12.25 39.47
C ARG A 783 14.58 -13.64 39.26
N GLN A 784 13.78 -14.59 38.78
CA GLN A 784 14.25 -15.94 38.43
C GLN A 784 15.25 -15.91 37.26
N GLN A 785 14.91 -15.25 36.14
CA GLN A 785 15.79 -15.17 34.97
C GLN A 785 17.15 -14.53 35.30
N ALA A 786 17.16 -13.50 36.16
CA ALA A 786 18.40 -12.88 36.63
C ALA A 786 19.26 -13.79 37.52
N LEU A 787 18.65 -14.73 38.24
CA LEU A 787 19.37 -15.76 39.01
C LEU A 787 19.88 -16.89 38.11
N GLU A 788 19.06 -17.38 37.17
CA GLU A 788 19.49 -18.36 36.17
C GLU A 788 20.70 -17.87 35.35
N LEU A 789 20.67 -16.62 34.91
CA LEU A 789 21.74 -15.97 34.16
C LEU A 789 23.09 -15.95 34.90
N ARG A 790 23.07 -15.85 36.24
CA ARG A 790 24.27 -15.89 37.07
C ARG A 790 24.96 -17.25 37.01
N GLU A 791 24.17 -18.33 37.04
CA GLU A 791 24.65 -19.72 37.05
C GLU A 791 25.15 -20.20 35.67
N VAL A 792 24.90 -19.43 34.60
CA VAL A 792 25.46 -19.69 33.26
C VAL A 792 26.98 -19.68 33.33
N ARG A 793 27.57 -20.81 32.91
CA ARG A 793 29.03 -21.02 32.79
C ARG A 793 29.50 -20.68 31.38
N GLY A 794 30.80 -20.46 31.21
CA GLY A 794 31.40 -20.03 29.94
C GLY A 794 31.63 -18.53 29.81
N GLY A 795 31.58 -17.78 30.91
CA GLY A 795 31.89 -16.34 30.93
C GLY A 795 30.79 -15.47 30.34
N ASP A 796 31.15 -14.23 30.01
CA ASP A 796 30.16 -13.18 29.72
C ASP A 796 29.61 -13.26 28.30
N GLU A 797 30.36 -13.81 27.33
CA GLU A 797 29.84 -14.12 26.00
C GLU A 797 28.70 -15.14 26.05
N MET A 798 28.85 -16.20 26.85
CA MET A 798 27.79 -17.22 27.02
C MET A 798 26.58 -16.68 27.79
N ARG A 799 26.75 -15.69 28.68
CA ARG A 799 25.64 -14.97 29.32
C ARG A 799 24.92 -14.04 28.36
N LEU A 800 25.67 -13.34 27.49
CA LEU A 800 25.10 -12.48 26.45
C LEU A 800 24.29 -13.31 25.44
N ASN A 801 24.81 -14.48 25.05
CA ASN A 801 24.12 -15.47 24.22
C ASN A 801 22.85 -16.00 24.92
N TYR A 802 22.92 -16.36 26.21
CA TYR A 802 21.74 -16.78 27.00
C TYR A 802 20.65 -15.71 27.06
N LEU A 803 21.02 -14.43 27.15
CA LEU A 803 20.08 -13.31 27.12
C LEU A 803 19.35 -13.19 25.77
N CYS A 804 20.11 -13.12 24.67
CA CYS A 804 19.52 -12.84 23.37
C CYS A 804 18.83 -14.06 22.76
N GLU A 805 19.49 -15.23 22.71
CA GLU A 805 18.98 -16.40 22.00
C GLU A 805 18.04 -17.26 22.84
N LYS A 806 18.28 -17.39 24.16
CA LYS A 806 17.45 -18.26 25.03
C LYS A 806 16.36 -17.49 25.79
N LEU A 807 16.64 -16.28 26.26
CA LEU A 807 15.63 -15.44 26.93
C LEU A 807 14.91 -14.47 25.97
N GLY A 808 15.36 -14.34 24.72
CA GLY A 808 14.73 -13.50 23.70
C GLY A 808 14.81 -11.99 23.98
N VAL A 809 15.62 -11.55 24.95
CA VAL A 809 15.61 -10.16 25.41
C VAL A 809 16.56 -9.27 24.62
N LYS A 810 16.05 -8.12 24.19
CA LYS A 810 16.83 -7.07 23.54
C LYS A 810 17.51 -6.20 24.61
N LEU A 811 18.80 -5.93 24.41
CA LEU A 811 19.56 -4.94 25.19
C LEU A 811 19.37 -3.55 24.59
N VAL A 812 19.08 -2.56 25.43
CA VAL A 812 18.76 -1.19 25.02
C VAL A 812 19.53 -0.15 25.83
N GLY A 813 19.86 0.99 25.23
CA GLY A 813 20.30 2.16 26.00
C GLY A 813 19.18 2.68 26.92
N ARG A 814 19.53 3.45 27.96
CA ARG A 814 18.59 3.94 29.01
C ARG A 814 17.23 4.46 28.51
N LYS A 815 17.21 5.14 27.36
CA LYS A 815 15.99 5.71 26.75
C LYS A 815 15.02 4.66 26.18
N GLY A 816 15.51 3.45 25.84
CA GLY A 816 14.72 2.36 25.29
C GLY A 816 14.05 1.44 26.32
N LEU A 817 14.36 1.60 27.62
CA LEU A 817 13.79 0.77 28.71
C LEU A 817 12.27 1.00 28.94
N GLY A 818 11.70 2.09 28.44
CA GLY A 818 10.27 2.38 28.49
C GLY A 818 9.68 2.69 29.89
N PRO A 819 8.38 2.99 29.97
CA PRO A 819 7.72 3.43 31.21
C PRO A 819 7.71 2.37 32.32
N THR A 820 7.69 1.08 31.95
CA THR A 820 7.72 -0.05 32.90
C THR A 820 8.97 -0.01 33.77
N ALA A 821 10.13 0.28 33.18
CA ALA A 821 11.37 0.45 33.93
C ALA A 821 11.35 1.69 34.84
N ASP A 822 10.78 2.81 34.39
CA ASP A 822 10.67 4.02 35.22
C ASP A 822 9.80 3.79 36.46
N SER A 823 8.75 2.97 36.35
CA SER A 823 7.94 2.51 37.49
C SER A 823 8.75 1.65 38.47
N VAL A 824 9.50 0.67 37.96
CA VAL A 824 10.40 -0.19 38.77
C VAL A 824 11.49 0.66 39.47
N ILE A 825 12.08 1.63 38.77
CA ILE A 825 13.08 2.57 39.33
C ILE A 825 12.49 3.40 40.46
N ALA A 826 11.25 3.89 40.32
CA ALA A 826 10.56 4.62 41.37
C ALA A 826 10.29 3.74 42.61
N SER A 827 9.88 2.48 42.41
CA SER A 827 9.70 1.47 43.47
C SER A 827 10.99 1.24 44.25
N ILE A 828 12.10 0.96 43.55
CA ILE A 828 13.41 0.71 44.18
C ILE A 828 13.88 1.93 44.99
N LYS A 829 13.70 3.15 44.46
CA LYS A 829 14.05 4.38 45.20
C LYS A 829 13.23 4.51 46.49
N ALA A 830 11.93 4.23 46.44
CA ALA A 830 11.06 4.31 47.60
C ALA A 830 11.42 3.28 48.68
N GLU A 831 11.80 2.05 48.31
CA GLU A 831 12.29 1.04 49.25
C GLU A 831 13.67 1.41 49.82
N ARG A 832 14.65 1.76 48.97
CA ARG A 832 16.03 2.05 49.42
C ARG A 832 16.13 3.35 50.23
N GLY A 833 15.30 4.36 49.95
CA GLY A 833 15.30 5.65 50.64
C GLY A 833 14.82 5.62 52.10
N ASN A 834 14.20 4.53 52.56
CA ASN A 834 13.71 4.41 53.95
C ASN A 834 14.76 3.88 54.95
N ARG A 835 16.01 3.63 54.52
CA ARG A 835 17.08 3.18 55.42
C ARG A 835 17.65 4.33 56.27
N LYS A 836 17.18 4.48 57.51
CA LYS A 836 18.02 5.13 58.55
C LYS A 836 19.20 4.22 58.90
N PRO A 837 20.42 4.76 59.13
CA PRO A 837 21.56 3.96 59.56
C PRO A 837 21.37 3.51 61.02
N THR A 838 21.19 2.20 61.23
CA THR A 838 21.23 1.57 62.56
C THR A 838 22.67 1.22 62.92
N SER A 839 23.28 1.98 63.83
CA SER A 839 24.60 1.67 64.36
C SER A 839 24.56 0.49 65.33
N THR A 840 25.28 -0.59 65.04
CA THR A 840 25.84 -1.47 66.06
C THR A 840 27.27 -1.02 66.39
N SER A 841 27.64 -1.11 67.66
CA SER A 841 28.86 -0.49 68.19
C SER A 841 30.07 -1.42 68.17
N LEU A 842 31.24 -0.82 67.99
CA LEU A 842 32.48 -1.19 68.69
C LEU A 842 33.27 0.11 68.96
N ALA A 843 34.12 0.12 69.99
CA ALA A 843 34.44 1.34 70.73
C ALA A 843 35.86 1.89 70.48
N LEU A 844 36.03 3.20 70.72
CA LEU A 844 37.16 3.77 71.49
C LEU A 844 36.85 5.21 71.96
N LYS A 845 37.76 5.83 72.73
CA LYS A 845 37.47 6.93 73.69
C LYS A 845 37.89 8.35 73.22
N SER A 846 37.41 9.35 73.97
CA SER A 846 37.76 10.80 73.96
C SER A 846 37.11 11.67 72.86
N GLY A 847 36.78 12.95 73.09
CA GLY A 847 36.80 13.70 74.36
C GLY A 847 36.22 15.14 74.27
N THR A 848 35.72 15.65 75.41
CA THR A 848 35.53 17.07 75.79
C THR A 848 34.93 18.13 74.82
N SER A 849 33.68 18.54 75.09
CA SER A 849 33.17 19.94 75.12
C SER A 849 33.23 20.83 73.84
N LYS A 850 32.22 21.65 73.48
CA LYS A 850 31.67 22.79 74.26
C LYS A 850 30.27 23.24 73.80
N LEU A 851 29.57 23.97 74.69
CA LEU A 851 28.35 24.74 74.41
C LEU A 851 28.62 25.99 73.56
N LYS A 852 27.63 26.46 72.78
CA LYS A 852 26.86 27.70 73.12
C LYS A 852 25.60 27.95 72.27
N THR A 853 24.60 28.53 72.94
CA THR A 853 23.52 29.45 72.50
C THR A 853 23.45 29.85 71.02
N GLY A 854 22.28 29.96 70.35
CA GLY A 854 20.92 30.28 70.85
C GLY A 854 20.52 31.71 70.41
N THR A 855 19.34 31.93 69.81
CA THR A 855 18.14 32.54 70.46
C THR A 855 16.90 32.47 69.54
N LEU A 856 15.69 32.45 70.10
CA LEU A 856 14.40 32.32 69.38
C LEU A 856 13.69 33.68 69.17
N LYS A 857 12.77 33.74 68.18
CA LYS A 857 11.35 34.25 68.22
C LYS A 857 10.90 34.75 66.83
N ARG A 858 9.60 34.78 66.44
CA ARG A 858 8.40 33.95 66.79
C ARG A 858 7.34 34.17 65.68
N LYS A 859 6.38 33.25 65.53
CA LYS A 859 5.26 33.30 64.55
C LYS A 859 4.36 34.54 64.69
N LEU A 860 3.67 34.90 63.60
CA LEU A 860 2.28 35.36 63.64
C LEU A 860 1.43 34.63 62.57
N ILE A 861 0.10 34.69 62.70
CA ILE A 861 -0.90 33.94 61.90
C ILE A 861 -2.10 34.87 61.63
N ARG A 862 -2.77 34.76 60.47
CA ARG A 862 -4.20 35.10 60.31
C ARG A 862 -4.88 34.32 59.18
N ARG A 863 -6.22 34.32 59.17
CA ARG A 863 -7.11 33.43 58.39
C ARG A 863 -7.77 34.13 57.18
N ALA A 864 -8.32 33.32 56.28
CA ALA A 864 -9.08 33.74 55.09
C ALA A 864 -10.53 34.23 55.39
N LYS A 865 -11.23 34.72 54.36
CA LYS A 865 -12.70 34.93 54.34
C LYS A 865 -13.27 34.67 52.93
N VAL A 866 -14.56 34.35 52.86
CA VAL A 866 -15.36 34.01 51.65
C VAL A 866 -16.59 34.94 51.57
N VAL A 867 -17.02 35.32 50.37
CA VAL A 867 -18.36 35.87 50.04
C VAL A 867 -18.79 35.34 48.65
N ARG A 868 -20.10 35.35 48.33
CA ARG A 868 -20.75 34.78 47.13
C ARG A 868 -21.96 35.65 46.72
N SER A 869 -22.56 35.35 45.54
CA SER A 869 -23.87 35.84 45.05
C SER A 869 -23.93 37.28 44.49
N SER A 870 -24.99 37.73 43.76
CA SER A 870 -25.83 37.12 42.68
C SER A 870 -26.94 38.10 42.20
N ASN A 871 -27.37 38.03 40.93
CA ASN A 871 -28.74 38.22 40.37
C ASN A 871 -28.76 38.87 38.95
N ALA A 872 -29.94 39.00 38.31
CA ALA A 872 -30.10 39.19 36.85
C ALA A 872 -31.41 39.97 36.45
N LEU A 873 -31.67 40.05 35.13
CA LEU A 873 -32.96 40.25 34.42
C LEU A 873 -33.47 41.67 33.96
N THR A 874 -33.07 42.05 32.73
CA THR A 874 -33.96 42.40 31.58
C THR A 874 -34.90 43.67 31.65
N PRO A 875 -35.88 43.91 30.72
CA PRO A 875 -35.64 44.66 29.46
C PRO A 875 -36.70 45.75 29.07
N ILE A 876 -36.45 46.59 28.05
CA ILE A 876 -37.46 47.44 27.34
C ILE A 876 -37.17 47.47 25.81
N SER A 877 -38.21 47.72 25.00
CA SER A 877 -38.28 47.61 23.52
C SER A 877 -38.39 48.95 22.76
N ASN A 878 -38.25 48.94 21.41
CA ASN A 878 -39.30 49.35 20.44
C ASN A 878 -38.86 49.27 18.95
N LEU A 879 -39.84 49.33 18.03
CA LEU A 879 -39.71 49.27 16.56
C LEU A 879 -39.96 50.66 15.91
N ILE A 880 -39.61 50.86 14.62
CA ILE A 880 -40.53 51.16 13.48
C ILE A 880 -39.79 51.67 12.19
N ASN A 881 -40.18 51.10 11.04
CA ASN A 881 -40.15 51.54 9.62
C ASN A 881 -39.08 52.50 9.00
N GLY A 882 -38.67 52.17 7.76
CA GLY A 882 -38.13 53.08 6.74
C GLY A 882 -38.08 52.41 5.34
N LYS A 883 -38.30 53.15 4.23
CA LYS A 883 -38.34 52.61 2.84
C LYS A 883 -37.36 53.33 1.89
N ALA A 884 -36.70 52.53 1.04
CA ALA A 884 -36.42 52.67 -0.41
C ALA A 884 -35.97 54.01 -1.10
N SER A 885 -35.28 53.78 -2.24
CA SER A 885 -35.19 54.57 -3.50
C SER A 885 -34.35 55.87 -3.64
N GLU A 886 -33.30 55.73 -4.48
CA GLU A 886 -32.93 56.55 -5.67
C GLU A 886 -32.12 57.89 -5.61
N GLU A 887 -31.04 57.87 -6.43
CA GLU A 887 -30.33 58.88 -7.25
C GLU A 887 -30.22 60.39 -6.90
N SER A 888 -28.99 60.95 -7.07
CA SER A 888 -28.68 61.90 -8.17
C SER A 888 -27.25 62.51 -8.19
N LYS A 889 -26.49 62.27 -9.28
CA LYS A 889 -25.57 63.20 -10.02
C LYS A 889 -24.34 63.80 -9.27
N THR A 890 -23.28 64.41 -9.86
CA THR A 890 -23.07 65.04 -11.20
C THR A 890 -21.55 65.16 -11.56
N ILE A 891 -21.14 65.01 -12.85
CA ILE A 891 -20.22 65.86 -13.71
C ILE A 891 -18.79 66.26 -13.18
N ASN A 892 -17.65 66.35 -13.93
CA ASN A 892 -17.36 66.50 -15.39
C ASN A 892 -15.89 66.12 -15.83
N GLN A 893 -15.65 66.06 -17.16
CA GLN A 893 -14.43 66.45 -17.96
C GLN A 893 -12.99 65.89 -17.65
N SER A 894 -12.05 65.75 -18.62
CA SER A 894 -11.97 66.14 -20.06
C SER A 894 -11.07 65.20 -20.92
N LEU A 895 -11.12 65.39 -22.25
CA LEU A 895 -10.45 64.66 -23.36
C LEU A 895 -9.58 65.67 -24.20
N PRO A 896 -9.00 65.41 -25.41
CA PRO A 896 -9.21 64.37 -26.45
C PRO A 896 -7.89 63.64 -26.83
N ASP A 897 -7.65 62.92 -27.95
CA ASP A 897 -8.36 62.49 -29.19
C ASP A 897 -7.63 61.20 -29.72
N THR A 898 -7.86 60.51 -30.87
CA THR A 898 -8.74 60.66 -32.06
C THR A 898 -9.08 59.28 -32.68
N MET A 899 -10.04 59.24 -33.61
CA MET A 899 -10.27 58.37 -34.82
C MET A 899 -9.56 57.00 -34.99
N ASP A 900 -10.11 55.97 -35.65
CA ASP A 900 -11.47 55.47 -36.02
C ASP A 900 -11.23 54.06 -36.69
N SER A 901 -12.13 53.12 -37.05
CA SER A 901 -13.59 52.94 -37.03
C SER A 901 -13.89 51.40 -36.92
N GLY A 902 -15.10 50.82 -36.93
CA GLY A 902 -16.46 51.37 -36.94
C GLY A 902 -17.52 50.37 -37.49
N GLN A 903 -18.60 50.12 -36.72
CA GLN A 903 -19.90 49.51 -37.13
C GLN A 903 -19.93 48.00 -37.54
N SER A 904 -21.00 47.22 -37.30
CA SER A 904 -22.26 47.42 -36.52
C SER A 904 -22.98 46.09 -36.19
N GLN A 905 -23.70 46.06 -35.04
CA GLN A 905 -25.07 45.53 -34.72
C GLN A 905 -25.70 44.34 -35.53
N SER A 906 -26.66 43.56 -35.02
CA SER A 906 -27.61 43.73 -33.88
C SER A 906 -28.03 42.41 -33.19
N GLU A 907 -28.81 42.54 -32.10
CA GLU A 907 -29.88 41.66 -31.54
C GLU A 907 -29.62 40.14 -31.29
N MET A 908 -29.96 39.49 -30.17
CA MET A 908 -31.01 39.60 -29.11
C MET A 908 -32.14 38.54 -29.25
N SER A 909 -32.60 38.03 -28.08
CA SER A 909 -33.84 37.28 -27.80
C SER A 909 -33.78 35.74 -27.62
N ASN A 910 -33.83 35.35 -26.34
CA ASN A 910 -34.85 34.52 -25.68
C ASN A 910 -35.20 33.05 -26.06
N LEU A 911 -35.55 32.35 -24.97
CA LEU A 911 -36.51 31.24 -24.79
C LEU A 911 -36.11 29.78 -25.12
N LYS A 912 -36.08 28.99 -24.03
CA LYS A 912 -36.73 27.68 -23.83
C LYS A 912 -37.04 26.83 -25.08
N GLN A 913 -36.36 25.69 -25.19
CA GLN A 913 -36.94 24.41 -24.75
C GLN A 913 -35.84 23.46 -24.24
#